data_AF-A0A1H3UUT7-F1
#
_entry.id   AF-A0A1H3UUT7-F1
#
_cell.length_a   1.000
_cell.length_b   1.000
_cell.length_c   1.000
_cell.angle_alpha   90.00
_cell.angle_beta   90.00
_cell.angle_gamma   90.00
#
_symmetry.space_group_name_H-M   'P 1'
#
loop_
_entity.id
_entity.type
_entity.pdbx_description
1 polymer ?
#
loop_
_entity_poly.entity_id
_entity_poly.type
_entity_poly.pdbx_seq_one_letter_code
_entity_poly.pdbx_strand_id
1 'polypeptide(L)'
;MSSDHQVPVDILSKTGEADTYHNLLAALKKHIETPGAKPDLESIVVEIAPHSVFWREDQPQPVTMNLKQLMAAYGLRVPTTQEALVNLENVLFAAPLSAPPEGDFGGLLTKDVPLGEDARKKISETVSAWKALQTQVPLGAEGKAPSLFEYLKRAVPASVRALADTDPEAFLKVLINTPQARALGKQLQEAIGALPTATGAQEALLTALGLEVNPSSAGVERNNLAGYNLRQSDNVGRTPAEIVKRFETHMEGIVGPEMAKVAAYQLLAMSAPEFLVKDVPESVVFGSPQWVMFSAEVFRREQNTAGSSAGKRYDQIREQGSLEPVTREQEYQTKAAVLQAVIDWGVAKNIIKENSEGYSEQAIASVTAAMEQQTKRLAATLEGVLAPLPTRLDLALEALTKVFGEEHAHLFEKKIFSRRSGLHTSKTSLVDLYMSGTLHPWYGWTSNNKEFSRAVILASVNQLPDIKKKFVEGFDAYADSFSKAAGEMFLHQVSLLPSEDRQRLEFGRTQMQHLSQAPFSKFPQDSESDPLFQMFGVGAFFIKTQYKGERVDYIYLPQLGRIIKNGDPLPGVPEGWRIKNEGLGNTGLIVKGKAYALKPIWSYIGAPERPEPHTLTQENTPSERMSTFAKQLSDDYKTAVDNLKSAANGLSDSEKKSARLHFVKNFLLSLLPFHDLVKNIIEGNKHDAVVNGVYDFIGLFNPAAKGGFKAVNVGAKGVSSVLTFLKGAAKAGLKEGIPFKGFYDVGSGFFKLGNSALKAAPSVDLASFRDKFYLPGRGWNVPHGSYKQTIADGTYRPLDKTGSDVPVVAVKQGSKWYAIDPQTLKPYGPALNDFTPITVKELRDLRYDTSTAIKDSDGHVETAGEFKENGSGPTPPQQSSALQATR
;
A
#
# COMPACT_ATOMS: atom_id res chain seq x y z
N MET A 1 -58.24 -26.67 -8.57
CA MET A 1 -57.13 -26.87 -7.61
C MET A 1 -55.83 -26.67 -8.36
N SER A 2 -54.97 -25.83 -7.79
CA SER A 2 -53.59 -25.41 -8.13
C SER A 2 -53.17 -25.35 -9.60
N SER A 3 -53.07 -24.12 -10.13
CA SER A 3 -52.15 -23.78 -11.22
C SER A 3 -50.73 -23.64 -10.64
N ASP A 4 -49.94 -24.71 -10.72
CA ASP A 4 -48.54 -24.69 -10.30
C ASP A 4 -47.76 -23.69 -11.16
N HIS A 5 -47.32 -22.60 -10.54
CA HIS A 5 -46.28 -21.73 -11.07
C HIS A 5 -44.96 -22.52 -11.03
N GLN A 6 -44.58 -23.16 -12.14
CA GLN A 6 -43.23 -23.69 -12.30
C GLN A 6 -42.23 -22.54 -12.18
N VAL A 7 -41.42 -22.56 -11.13
CA VAL A 7 -40.30 -21.64 -10.95
C VAL A 7 -39.32 -21.85 -12.11
N PRO A 8 -38.92 -20.79 -12.83
CA PRO A 8 -37.93 -20.86 -13.90
C PRO A 8 -36.65 -21.59 -13.47
N VAL A 9 -36.13 -22.47 -14.33
CA VAL A 9 -34.96 -23.33 -14.07
C VAL A 9 -33.69 -22.52 -13.73
N ASP A 10 -33.57 -21.31 -14.26
CA ASP A 10 -32.48 -20.37 -13.96
C ASP A 10 -32.54 -19.87 -12.51
N ILE A 11 -33.74 -19.61 -11.98
CA ILE A 11 -33.93 -19.24 -10.57
C ILE A 11 -33.55 -20.42 -9.67
N LEU A 12 -34.00 -21.63 -10.00
CA LEU A 12 -33.65 -22.84 -9.25
C LEU A 12 -32.14 -23.09 -9.25
N SER A 13 -31.45 -22.94 -10.38
CA SER A 13 -29.99 -23.09 -10.43
C SER A 13 -29.23 -22.04 -9.62
N LYS A 14 -29.68 -20.78 -9.62
CA LYS A 14 -29.07 -19.71 -8.83
C LYS A 14 -29.28 -19.90 -7.34
N THR A 15 -30.47 -20.35 -6.96
CA THR A 15 -30.80 -20.69 -5.57
C THR A 15 -29.96 -21.89 -5.11
N GLY A 16 -29.90 -22.98 -5.88
CA GLY A 16 -29.07 -24.14 -5.54
C GLY A 16 -27.58 -23.82 -5.43
N GLU A 17 -27.06 -22.95 -6.29
CA GLU A 17 -25.67 -22.50 -6.22
C GLU A 17 -25.39 -21.61 -4.99
N ALA A 18 -26.31 -20.68 -4.69
CA ALA A 18 -26.21 -19.84 -3.50
C ALA A 18 -26.28 -20.67 -2.21
N ASP A 19 -27.14 -21.68 -2.16
CA ASP A 19 -27.30 -22.58 -1.03
C ASP A 19 -26.07 -23.48 -0.84
N THR A 20 -25.48 -23.98 -1.93
CA THR A 20 -24.21 -24.75 -1.87
C THR A 20 -23.06 -23.88 -1.38
N TYR A 21 -22.96 -22.65 -1.86
CA TYR A 21 -21.97 -21.69 -1.38
C TYR A 21 -22.19 -21.33 0.10
N HIS A 22 -23.45 -21.18 0.53
CA HIS A 22 -23.79 -21.00 1.94
C HIS A 22 -23.33 -22.18 2.80
N ASN A 23 -23.57 -23.42 2.36
CA ASN A 23 -23.12 -24.63 3.05
C ASN A 23 -21.59 -24.69 3.17
N LEU A 24 -20.86 -24.30 2.12
CA LEU A 24 -19.39 -24.16 2.16
C LEU A 24 -18.96 -23.15 3.23
N LEU A 25 -19.55 -21.94 3.23
CA LEU A 25 -19.18 -20.90 4.20
C LEU A 25 -19.52 -21.31 5.63
N ALA A 26 -20.65 -21.96 5.85
CA ALA A 26 -21.05 -22.47 7.15
C ALA A 26 -20.10 -23.55 7.67
N ALA A 27 -19.71 -24.50 6.81
CA ALA A 27 -18.75 -25.54 7.15
C ALA A 27 -17.36 -24.97 7.48
N LEU A 28 -16.89 -24.03 6.66
CA LEU A 28 -15.61 -23.35 6.86
C LEU A 28 -15.61 -22.55 8.17
N LYS A 29 -16.67 -21.76 8.43
CA LYS A 29 -16.81 -20.99 9.68
C LYS A 29 -16.79 -21.89 10.91
N LYS A 30 -17.57 -22.96 10.89
CA LYS A 30 -17.63 -23.94 11.99
C LYS A 30 -16.25 -24.53 12.28
N HIS A 31 -15.47 -24.82 11.22
CA HIS A 31 -14.10 -25.31 11.38
C HIS A 31 -13.19 -24.28 12.00
N ILE A 32 -13.22 -23.03 11.53
CA ILE A 32 -12.36 -21.96 12.04
C ILE A 32 -12.67 -21.61 13.50
N GLU A 33 -13.95 -21.63 13.89
CA GLU A 33 -14.37 -21.39 15.28
C GLU A 33 -13.94 -22.53 16.24
N THR A 34 -13.45 -23.66 15.72
CA THR A 34 -12.96 -24.77 16.54
C THR A 34 -11.57 -24.47 17.11
N PRO A 35 -11.39 -24.47 18.46
CA PRO A 35 -10.08 -24.19 19.07
C PRO A 35 -9.00 -25.18 18.60
N GLY A 36 -7.90 -24.65 18.05
CA GLY A 36 -6.80 -25.48 17.55
C GLY A 36 -7.06 -26.11 16.18
N ALA A 37 -8.04 -25.63 15.43
CA ALA A 37 -8.31 -26.06 14.06
C ALA A 37 -7.04 -26.01 13.21
N LYS A 38 -6.77 -27.11 12.51
CA LYS A 38 -5.66 -27.23 11.55
C LYS A 38 -6.20 -26.94 10.14
N PRO A 39 -5.36 -26.54 9.17
CA PRO A 39 -5.78 -26.37 7.77
C PRO A 39 -6.13 -27.68 7.04
N ASP A 40 -6.40 -28.78 7.77
CA ASP A 40 -6.91 -30.02 7.21
C ASP A 40 -8.41 -29.88 6.94
N LEU A 41 -8.75 -29.68 5.67
CA LEU A 41 -10.13 -29.48 5.19
C LEU A 41 -10.69 -30.71 4.45
N GLU A 42 -9.93 -31.80 4.35
CA GLU A 42 -10.37 -33.02 3.63
C GLU A 42 -11.39 -33.82 4.44
N SER A 43 -11.30 -33.77 5.76
CA SER A 43 -12.19 -34.48 6.68
C SER A 43 -13.57 -33.84 6.85
N ILE A 44 -13.78 -32.64 6.31
CA ILE A 44 -15.01 -31.87 6.46
C ILE A 44 -15.92 -32.12 5.27
N VAL A 45 -17.09 -32.69 5.51
CA VAL A 45 -18.10 -32.99 4.49
C VAL A 45 -19.08 -31.82 4.38
N VAL A 46 -19.37 -31.40 3.16
CA VAL A 46 -20.32 -30.32 2.82
C VAL A 46 -21.40 -30.87 1.91
N GLU A 47 -22.66 -30.58 2.24
CA GLU A 47 -23.82 -30.93 1.42
C GLU A 47 -23.96 -29.99 0.23
N ILE A 48 -24.19 -30.56 -0.95
CA ILE A 48 -24.43 -29.84 -2.20
C ILE A 48 -25.95 -29.70 -2.37
N ALA A 49 -26.43 -28.46 -2.50
CA ALA A 49 -27.85 -28.19 -2.60
C ALA A 49 -28.42 -28.60 -3.98
N PRO A 50 -29.70 -29.03 -4.05
CA PRO A 50 -30.37 -29.34 -5.30
C PRO A 50 -30.22 -28.22 -6.33
N HIS A 51 -30.05 -28.58 -7.60
CA HIS A 51 -29.88 -27.66 -8.73
C HIS A 51 -28.57 -26.85 -8.76
N SER A 52 -27.63 -27.05 -7.82
CA SER A 52 -26.24 -26.57 -7.99
C SER A 52 -25.56 -27.27 -9.17
N VAL A 53 -24.53 -26.63 -9.74
CA VAL A 53 -23.71 -27.21 -10.82
C VAL A 53 -23.02 -28.53 -10.42
N PHE A 54 -22.81 -28.73 -9.12
CA PHE A 54 -22.20 -29.94 -8.57
C PHE A 54 -23.22 -31.00 -8.16
N TRP A 55 -24.52 -30.67 -8.18
CA TRP A 55 -25.58 -31.59 -7.77
C TRP A 55 -26.01 -32.49 -8.93
N ARG A 56 -26.20 -33.78 -8.66
CA ARG A 56 -26.79 -34.71 -9.63
C ARG A 56 -27.81 -35.64 -9.00
N GLU A 57 -28.91 -35.87 -9.74
CA GLU A 57 -30.03 -36.70 -9.32
C GLU A 57 -29.68 -38.20 -9.28
N ASP A 58 -28.69 -38.63 -10.07
CA ASP A 58 -28.22 -40.01 -10.16
C ASP A 58 -27.24 -40.41 -9.05
N GLN A 59 -26.84 -39.47 -8.18
CA GLN A 59 -25.96 -39.73 -7.05
C GLN A 59 -26.73 -40.07 -5.75
N PRO A 60 -26.13 -40.88 -4.84
CA PRO A 60 -26.71 -41.14 -3.52
C PRO A 60 -26.97 -39.84 -2.75
N GLN A 61 -28.18 -39.70 -2.20
CA GLN A 61 -28.59 -38.50 -1.45
C GLN A 61 -28.28 -38.64 0.05
N PRO A 62 -27.83 -37.57 0.73
CA PRO A 62 -27.52 -36.25 0.17
C PRO A 62 -26.23 -36.25 -0.68
N VAL A 63 -26.20 -35.47 -1.77
CA VAL A 63 -24.96 -35.25 -2.53
C VAL A 63 -24.01 -34.45 -1.66
N THR A 64 -22.79 -34.95 -1.45
CA THR A 64 -21.79 -34.29 -0.62
C THR A 64 -20.44 -34.21 -1.31
N MET A 65 -19.68 -33.16 -1.01
CA MET A 65 -18.25 -33.04 -1.37
C MET A 65 -17.45 -32.69 -0.12
N ASN A 66 -16.16 -33.08 -0.09
CA ASN A 66 -15.31 -32.57 1.00
C ASN A 66 -14.98 -31.09 0.77
N LEU A 67 -14.76 -30.36 1.86
CA LEU A 67 -14.59 -28.91 1.85
C LEU A 67 -13.39 -28.48 1.00
N LYS A 68 -12.28 -29.23 1.04
CA LYS A 68 -11.11 -28.98 0.18
C LYS A 68 -11.46 -29.04 -1.31
N GLN A 69 -12.17 -30.08 -1.75
CA GLN A 69 -12.60 -30.26 -3.13
C GLN A 69 -13.59 -29.19 -3.56
N LEU A 70 -14.58 -28.89 -2.70
CA LEU A 70 -15.59 -27.88 -3.00
C LEU A 70 -14.95 -26.48 -3.13
N MET A 71 -14.03 -26.12 -2.23
CA MET A 71 -13.26 -24.88 -2.33
C MET A 71 -12.45 -24.80 -3.64
N ALA A 72 -11.75 -25.87 -3.99
CA ALA A 72 -11.00 -25.93 -5.25
C ALA A 72 -11.92 -25.80 -6.47
N ALA A 73 -13.12 -26.38 -6.42
CA ALA A 73 -14.13 -26.28 -7.48
C ALA A 73 -14.66 -24.84 -7.65
N TYR A 74 -14.74 -24.07 -6.55
CA TYR A 74 -15.03 -22.63 -6.57
C TYR A 74 -13.81 -21.75 -6.91
N GLY A 75 -12.65 -22.35 -7.23
CA GLY A 75 -11.43 -21.61 -7.57
C GLY A 75 -10.74 -20.95 -6.38
N LEU A 76 -11.12 -21.32 -5.15
CA LEU A 76 -10.47 -20.87 -3.92
C LEU A 76 -9.15 -21.61 -3.70
N ARG A 77 -8.17 -20.89 -3.19
CA ARG A 77 -6.90 -21.46 -2.72
C ARG A 77 -7.16 -22.21 -1.42
N VAL A 78 -6.81 -23.49 -1.41
CA VAL A 78 -6.87 -24.31 -0.21
C VAL A 78 -5.76 -23.84 0.73
N PRO A 79 -6.09 -23.37 1.95
CA PRO A 79 -5.09 -22.90 2.89
C PRO A 79 -4.25 -24.07 3.38
N THR A 80 -2.93 -23.90 3.41
CA THR A 80 -1.98 -24.91 3.92
C THR A 80 -1.35 -24.51 5.26
N THR A 81 -1.59 -23.27 5.70
CA THR A 81 -1.09 -22.72 6.97
C THR A 81 -2.24 -22.11 7.77
N GLN A 82 -2.01 -21.88 9.07
CA GLN A 82 -3.01 -21.22 9.92
C GLN A 82 -3.25 -19.77 9.48
N GLU A 83 -2.20 -19.07 9.07
CA GLU A 83 -2.30 -17.70 8.56
C GLU A 83 -3.16 -17.65 7.28
N ALA A 84 -2.97 -18.59 6.36
CA ALA A 84 -3.76 -18.67 5.13
C ALA A 84 -5.24 -18.98 5.43
N LEU A 85 -5.52 -19.81 6.44
CA LEU A 85 -6.89 -20.11 6.87
C LEU A 85 -7.57 -18.87 7.48
N VAL A 86 -6.86 -18.10 8.30
CA VAL A 86 -7.36 -16.82 8.86
C VAL A 86 -7.55 -15.77 7.77
N ASN A 87 -6.65 -15.67 6.79
CA ASN A 87 -6.83 -14.76 5.66
C ASN A 87 -8.06 -15.15 4.83
N LEU A 88 -8.24 -16.44 4.56
CA LEU A 88 -9.40 -16.94 3.84
C LEU A 88 -10.71 -16.57 4.55
N GLU A 89 -10.77 -16.74 5.87
CA GLU A 89 -11.88 -16.27 6.69
C GLU A 89 -12.14 -14.78 6.48
N ASN A 90 -11.10 -13.95 6.70
CA ASN A 90 -11.22 -12.50 6.59
C ASN A 90 -11.70 -12.06 5.21
N VAL A 91 -11.26 -12.72 4.14
CA VAL A 91 -11.66 -12.42 2.76
C VAL A 91 -13.11 -12.83 2.49
N LEU A 92 -13.51 -14.03 2.89
CA LEU A 92 -14.86 -14.55 2.61
C LEU A 92 -15.94 -13.86 3.46
N PHE A 93 -15.58 -13.37 4.65
CA PHE A 93 -16.48 -12.62 5.53
C PHE A 93 -16.32 -11.09 5.43
N ALA A 94 -15.44 -10.59 4.56
CA ALA A 94 -15.33 -9.16 4.30
C ALA A 94 -16.62 -8.63 3.68
N ALA A 95 -17.00 -7.40 4.06
CA ALA A 95 -18.11 -6.72 3.42
C ALA A 95 -17.82 -6.54 1.91
N PRO A 96 -18.79 -6.84 1.03
CA PRO A 96 -18.60 -6.66 -0.39
C PRO A 96 -18.34 -5.19 -0.72
N LEU A 97 -17.53 -4.96 -1.74
CA LEU A 97 -17.31 -3.62 -2.27
C LEU A 97 -18.61 -3.06 -2.83
N SER A 98 -18.82 -1.76 -2.62
CA SER A 98 -19.97 -1.03 -3.15
C SER A 98 -19.47 0.14 -3.99
N ALA A 99 -20.03 0.29 -5.19
CA ALA A 99 -19.92 1.49 -6.01
C ALA A 99 -21.24 2.26 -5.99
N PRO A 100 -21.24 3.60 -6.22
CA PRO A 100 -22.47 4.33 -6.45
C PRO A 100 -23.17 3.83 -7.73
N PRO A 101 -24.48 4.10 -7.91
CA PRO A 101 -25.21 3.69 -9.12
C PRO A 101 -24.58 4.19 -10.43
N GLU A 102 -23.94 5.37 -10.38
CA GLU A 102 -23.21 5.97 -11.50
C GLU A 102 -21.85 5.32 -11.79
N GLY A 103 -21.41 4.38 -10.95
CA GLY A 103 -20.10 3.74 -11.05
C GLY A 103 -18.95 4.72 -10.82
N ASP A 104 -18.01 4.77 -11.75
CA ASP A 104 -16.84 5.64 -11.75
C ASP A 104 -17.06 6.97 -12.48
N PHE A 105 -18.30 7.29 -12.86
CA PHE A 105 -18.68 8.46 -13.66
C PHE A 105 -18.07 8.54 -15.06
N GLY A 106 -17.44 7.48 -15.57
CA GLY A 106 -16.90 7.41 -16.93
C GLY A 106 -17.92 7.01 -18.00
N GLY A 107 -19.07 6.46 -17.59
CA GLY A 107 -20.12 6.03 -18.52
C GLY A 107 -19.65 4.87 -19.40
N LEU A 108 -19.67 5.06 -20.72
CA LEU A 108 -19.21 4.07 -21.70
C LEU A 108 -17.69 4.13 -21.94
N LEU A 109 -16.98 5.13 -21.40
CA LEU A 109 -15.51 5.26 -21.56
C LEU A 109 -14.73 4.27 -20.68
N THR A 110 -15.32 3.85 -19.56
CA THR A 110 -14.69 3.01 -18.53
C THR A 110 -15.17 1.56 -18.53
N LYS A 111 -16.07 1.21 -19.45
CA LYS A 111 -16.53 -0.17 -19.59
C LYS A 111 -15.44 -1.05 -20.20
N ASP A 112 -15.52 -2.35 -19.93
CA ASP A 112 -14.54 -3.34 -20.41
C ASP A 112 -14.41 -3.38 -21.95
N VAL A 113 -15.46 -2.98 -22.67
CA VAL A 113 -15.40 -2.83 -24.13
C VAL A 113 -15.24 -1.34 -24.44
N PRO A 114 -14.07 -0.90 -24.94
CA PRO A 114 -13.84 0.50 -25.27
C PRO A 114 -14.84 1.02 -26.29
N LEU A 115 -15.26 2.28 -26.12
CA LEU A 115 -16.15 2.94 -27.06
C LEU A 115 -15.40 3.25 -28.38
N GLY A 116 -15.93 2.73 -29.50
CA GLY A 116 -15.31 2.91 -30.81
C GLY A 116 -15.22 4.38 -31.25
N GLU A 117 -14.27 4.68 -32.15
CA GLU A 117 -14.00 6.05 -32.61
C GLU A 117 -15.21 6.70 -33.27
N ASP A 118 -15.93 5.96 -34.12
CA ASP A 118 -17.18 6.40 -34.74
C ASP A 118 -18.24 6.81 -33.70
N ALA A 119 -18.42 6.01 -32.65
CA ALA A 119 -19.37 6.32 -31.59
C ALA A 119 -18.93 7.55 -30.78
N ARG A 120 -17.63 7.69 -30.48
CA ARG A 120 -17.07 8.89 -29.81
C ARG A 120 -17.30 10.15 -30.65
N LYS A 121 -16.98 10.09 -31.96
CA LYS A 121 -17.20 11.19 -32.90
C LYS A 121 -18.69 11.55 -32.98
N LYS A 122 -19.57 10.55 -33.05
CA LYS A 122 -21.01 10.75 -33.11
C LYS A 122 -21.58 11.42 -31.87
N ILE A 123 -21.06 11.08 -30.68
CA ILE A 123 -21.39 11.78 -29.43
C ILE A 123 -21.00 13.25 -29.53
N SER A 124 -19.76 13.55 -29.90
CA SER A 124 -19.26 14.93 -30.02
C SER A 124 -20.05 15.77 -31.04
N GLU A 125 -20.39 15.21 -32.19
CA GLU A 125 -21.26 15.84 -33.19
C GLU A 125 -22.66 16.13 -32.63
N THR A 126 -23.24 15.16 -31.92
CA THR A 126 -24.58 15.29 -31.33
C THR A 126 -24.62 16.36 -30.24
N VAL A 127 -23.60 16.44 -29.39
CA VAL A 127 -23.46 17.52 -28.39
C VAL A 127 -23.34 18.87 -29.08
N SER A 128 -22.54 18.96 -30.14
CA SER A 128 -22.33 20.22 -30.87
C SER A 128 -23.61 20.72 -31.53
N ALA A 129 -24.35 19.81 -32.20
CA ALA A 129 -25.66 20.12 -32.77
C ALA A 129 -26.67 20.52 -31.69
N TRP A 130 -26.67 19.83 -30.54
CA TRP A 130 -27.57 20.15 -29.43
C TRP A 130 -27.29 21.55 -28.86
N LYS A 131 -26.02 21.93 -28.65
CA LYS A 131 -25.63 23.26 -28.17
C LYS A 131 -26.04 24.38 -29.11
N ALA A 132 -25.95 24.17 -30.43
CA ALA A 132 -26.38 25.14 -31.43
C ALA A 132 -27.88 25.47 -31.35
N LEU A 133 -28.69 24.53 -30.83
CA LEU A 133 -30.13 24.70 -30.63
C LEU A 133 -30.49 25.34 -29.28
N GLN A 134 -29.53 25.50 -28.37
CA GLN A 134 -29.78 26.11 -27.07
C GLN A 134 -29.65 27.64 -27.14
N THR A 135 -30.22 28.32 -26.15
CA THR A 135 -29.85 29.72 -25.88
C THR A 135 -28.34 29.78 -25.65
N GLN A 136 -27.65 30.58 -26.45
CA GLN A 136 -26.19 30.67 -26.40
C GLN A 136 -25.74 31.22 -25.05
N VAL A 137 -24.79 30.54 -24.43
CA VAL A 137 -24.12 31.03 -23.22
C VAL A 137 -23.03 32.02 -23.67
N PRO A 138 -22.86 33.17 -22.99
CA PRO A 138 -21.78 34.10 -23.31
C PRO A 138 -20.42 33.39 -23.36
N LEU A 139 -19.54 33.84 -24.26
CA LEU A 139 -18.17 33.33 -24.30
C LEU A 139 -17.51 33.55 -22.94
N GLY A 140 -16.65 32.60 -22.53
CA GLY A 140 -15.87 32.73 -21.32
C GLY A 140 -14.90 33.93 -21.39
N ALA A 141 -14.25 34.26 -20.28
CA ALA A 141 -13.32 35.39 -20.16
C ALA A 141 -12.21 35.42 -21.23
N GLU A 142 -11.88 34.26 -21.83
CA GLU A 142 -10.87 34.10 -22.89
C GLU A 142 -11.46 33.95 -24.31
N GLY A 143 -12.75 34.22 -24.52
CA GLY A 143 -13.41 34.04 -25.82
C GLY A 143 -13.68 32.58 -26.20
N LYS A 144 -13.50 31.63 -25.27
CA LYS A 144 -13.73 30.20 -25.48
C LYS A 144 -15.22 29.86 -25.48
N ALA A 145 -15.58 28.88 -26.31
CA ALA A 145 -16.94 28.33 -26.35
C ALA A 145 -17.27 27.66 -25.00
N PRO A 146 -18.47 27.91 -24.43
CA PRO A 146 -18.86 27.34 -23.15
C PRO A 146 -18.94 25.80 -23.20
N SER A 147 -18.49 25.15 -22.14
CA SER A 147 -18.54 23.69 -21.95
C SER A 147 -19.99 23.18 -21.81
N LEU A 148 -20.24 21.91 -22.11
CA LEU A 148 -21.52 21.22 -21.89
C LEU A 148 -21.93 21.31 -20.42
N PHE A 149 -20.98 21.26 -19.51
CA PHE A 149 -21.20 21.54 -18.09
C PHE A 149 -21.87 22.90 -17.86
N GLU A 150 -21.37 23.98 -18.48
CA GLU A 150 -21.98 25.32 -18.40
C GLU A 150 -23.39 25.36 -19.00
N TYR A 151 -23.62 24.65 -20.11
CA TYR A 151 -24.96 24.55 -20.71
C TYR A 151 -25.95 23.86 -19.77
N LEU A 152 -25.59 22.71 -19.20
CA LEU A 152 -26.44 21.89 -18.34
C LEU A 152 -26.62 22.49 -16.93
N LYS A 153 -25.63 23.21 -16.40
CA LYS A 153 -25.72 23.93 -15.12
C LYS A 153 -26.93 24.85 -15.04
N ARG A 154 -27.38 25.42 -16.16
CA ARG A 154 -28.56 26.32 -16.19
C ARG A 154 -29.85 25.64 -15.73
N ALA A 155 -29.97 24.32 -15.93
CA ALA A 155 -31.09 23.52 -15.43
C ALA A 155 -30.93 23.08 -13.97
N VAL A 156 -29.76 23.27 -13.35
CA VAL A 156 -29.54 22.97 -11.93
C VAL A 156 -30.16 24.07 -11.08
N PRO A 157 -30.97 23.74 -10.04
CA PRO A 157 -31.58 24.73 -9.16
C PRO A 157 -30.53 25.59 -8.45
N ALA A 158 -30.81 26.90 -8.32
CA ALA A 158 -29.86 27.85 -7.72
C ALA A 158 -29.45 27.48 -6.28
N SER A 159 -30.36 26.88 -5.51
CA SER A 159 -30.14 26.45 -4.12
C SER A 159 -29.03 25.40 -3.95
N VAL A 160 -28.71 24.64 -5.01
CA VAL A 160 -27.71 23.56 -4.96
C VAL A 160 -26.48 23.83 -5.83
N ARG A 161 -26.40 25.00 -6.48
CA ARG A 161 -25.24 25.36 -7.34
C ARG A 161 -23.94 25.50 -6.56
N ALA A 162 -24.02 25.90 -5.28
CA ALA A 162 -22.85 25.98 -4.40
C ALA A 162 -22.17 24.61 -4.16
N LEU A 163 -22.85 23.49 -4.45
CA LEU A 163 -22.25 22.15 -4.38
C LEU A 163 -21.12 21.98 -5.40
N ALA A 164 -21.12 22.70 -6.52
CA ALA A 164 -20.04 22.58 -7.51
C ALA A 164 -18.65 22.85 -6.90
N ASP A 165 -18.58 23.73 -5.89
CA ASP A 165 -17.35 24.08 -5.19
C ASP A 165 -17.07 23.22 -3.94
N THR A 166 -18.14 22.82 -3.23
CA THR A 166 -18.06 22.20 -1.89
C THR A 166 -18.24 20.68 -1.88
N ASP A 167 -19.01 20.14 -2.83
CA ASP A 167 -19.26 18.71 -3.03
C ASP A 167 -19.47 18.41 -4.53
N PRO A 168 -18.38 18.35 -5.31
CA PRO A 168 -18.44 18.16 -6.76
C PRO A 168 -19.16 16.88 -7.18
N GLU A 169 -19.08 15.82 -6.37
CA GLU A 169 -19.81 14.56 -6.58
C GLU A 169 -21.32 14.78 -6.50
N ALA A 170 -21.79 15.40 -5.40
CA ALA A 170 -23.20 15.67 -5.21
C ALA A 170 -23.74 16.61 -6.30
N PHE A 171 -22.97 17.61 -6.70
CA PHE A 171 -23.34 18.48 -7.81
C PHE A 171 -23.48 17.69 -9.13
N LEU A 172 -22.50 16.84 -9.45
CA LEU A 172 -22.54 16.03 -10.67
C LEU A 172 -23.76 15.11 -10.70
N LYS A 173 -24.09 14.46 -9.57
CA LYS A 173 -25.31 13.64 -9.42
C LYS A 173 -26.59 14.44 -9.65
N VAL A 174 -26.67 15.68 -9.16
CA VAL A 174 -27.81 16.56 -9.43
C VAL A 174 -27.87 16.92 -10.91
N LEU A 175 -26.75 17.33 -11.51
CA LEU A 175 -26.66 17.79 -12.89
C LEU A 175 -27.13 16.71 -13.88
N ILE A 176 -26.63 15.49 -13.77
CA ILE A 176 -27.00 14.37 -14.67
C ILE A 176 -28.45 13.91 -14.51
N ASN A 177 -29.09 14.26 -13.39
CA ASN A 177 -30.48 13.92 -13.12
C ASN A 177 -31.48 15.04 -13.48
N THR A 178 -31.01 16.19 -13.97
CA THR A 178 -31.91 17.24 -14.48
C THR A 178 -32.71 16.75 -15.70
N PRO A 179 -33.95 17.25 -15.93
CA PRO A 179 -34.73 16.86 -17.10
C PRO A 179 -34.01 17.11 -18.43
N GLN A 180 -33.28 18.22 -18.53
CA GLN A 180 -32.51 18.58 -19.71
C GLN A 180 -31.34 17.61 -19.95
N ALA A 181 -30.60 17.26 -18.91
CA ALA A 181 -29.50 16.30 -19.00
C ALA A 181 -29.99 14.90 -19.38
N ARG A 182 -31.09 14.43 -18.78
CA ARG A 182 -31.71 13.13 -19.13
C ARG A 182 -32.20 13.07 -20.57
N ALA A 183 -32.80 14.16 -21.06
CA ALA A 183 -33.23 14.26 -22.45
C ALA A 183 -32.05 14.19 -23.43
N LEU A 184 -30.97 14.91 -23.13
CA LEU A 184 -29.74 14.84 -23.93
C LEU A 184 -29.10 13.43 -23.87
N GLY A 185 -29.04 12.81 -22.69
CA GLY A 185 -28.53 11.44 -22.54
C GLY A 185 -29.28 10.43 -23.40
N LYS A 186 -30.60 10.55 -23.49
CA LYS A 186 -31.43 9.71 -24.39
C LYS A 186 -31.11 9.96 -25.86
N GLN A 187 -30.99 11.24 -26.25
CA GLN A 187 -30.62 11.60 -27.63
C GLN A 187 -29.25 11.05 -28.01
N LEU A 188 -28.28 11.09 -27.10
CA LEU A 188 -26.94 10.54 -27.29
C LEU A 188 -26.95 9.02 -27.42
N GLN A 189 -27.69 8.33 -26.54
CA GLN A 189 -27.89 6.88 -26.59
C GLN A 189 -28.47 6.44 -27.93
N GLU A 190 -29.52 7.11 -28.41
CA GLU A 190 -30.14 6.85 -29.71
C GLU A 190 -29.16 7.12 -30.87
N ALA A 191 -28.40 8.21 -30.80
CA ALA A 191 -27.45 8.61 -31.85
C ALA A 191 -26.33 7.59 -32.09
N ILE A 192 -25.86 6.91 -31.03
CA ILE A 192 -24.86 5.84 -31.13
C ILE A 192 -25.48 4.44 -31.26
N GLY A 193 -26.82 4.32 -31.26
CA GLY A 193 -27.51 3.03 -31.31
C GLY A 193 -27.27 2.14 -30.09
N ALA A 194 -27.02 2.74 -28.92
CA ALA A 194 -26.82 2.01 -27.67
C ALA A 194 -28.15 1.46 -27.14
N LEU A 195 -28.10 0.29 -26.47
CA LEU A 195 -29.30 -0.36 -25.95
C LEU A 195 -30.04 0.53 -24.92
N PRO A 196 -31.38 0.63 -25.01
CA PRO A 196 -32.21 1.36 -24.04
C PRO A 196 -32.34 0.57 -22.73
N THR A 197 -31.30 0.61 -21.90
CA THR A 197 -31.30 0.06 -20.55
C THR A 197 -31.69 1.12 -19.52
N ALA A 198 -31.87 0.71 -18.26
CA ALA A 198 -32.18 1.64 -17.16
C ALA A 198 -31.08 2.71 -16.94
N THR A 199 -29.84 2.42 -17.30
CA THR A 199 -28.68 3.31 -17.10
C THR A 199 -28.11 3.86 -18.41
N GLY A 200 -28.43 3.29 -19.58
CA GLY A 200 -27.73 3.59 -20.83
C GLY A 200 -27.79 5.06 -21.29
N ALA A 201 -28.88 5.77 -21.00
CA ALA A 201 -28.97 7.21 -21.28
C ALA A 201 -28.05 8.04 -20.36
N GLN A 202 -27.91 7.63 -19.09
CA GLN A 202 -27.01 8.27 -18.13
C GLN A 202 -25.54 7.96 -18.48
N GLU A 203 -25.24 6.71 -18.87
CA GLU A 203 -23.92 6.30 -19.34
C GLU A 203 -23.49 7.10 -20.58
N ALA A 204 -24.38 7.28 -21.57
CA ALA A 204 -24.12 8.09 -22.75
C ALA A 204 -23.88 9.59 -22.42
N LEU A 205 -24.62 10.14 -21.45
CA LEU A 205 -24.42 11.50 -20.97
C LEU A 205 -23.06 11.68 -20.27
N LEU A 206 -22.71 10.78 -19.35
CA LEU A 206 -21.42 10.81 -18.65
C LEU A 206 -20.24 10.71 -19.63
N THR A 207 -20.39 9.84 -20.63
CA THR A 207 -19.45 9.71 -21.76
C THR A 207 -19.26 11.04 -22.48
N ALA A 208 -20.36 11.75 -22.79
CA ALA A 208 -20.31 13.04 -23.49
C ALA A 208 -19.63 14.13 -22.67
N LEU A 209 -19.89 14.18 -21.36
CA LEU A 209 -19.22 15.11 -20.45
C LEU A 209 -17.70 14.83 -20.39
N GLY A 210 -17.31 13.55 -20.32
CA GLY A 210 -15.90 13.17 -20.33
C GLY A 210 -15.19 13.50 -21.65
N LEU A 211 -15.79 13.16 -22.79
CA LEU A 211 -15.21 13.39 -24.11
C LEU A 211 -15.05 14.86 -24.45
N GLU A 212 -15.95 15.73 -24.01
CA GLU A 212 -15.83 17.15 -24.28
C GLU A 212 -14.63 17.78 -23.55
N VAL A 213 -14.36 17.32 -22.33
CA VAL A 213 -13.27 17.82 -21.50
C VAL A 213 -11.93 17.18 -21.88
N ASN A 214 -11.95 15.91 -22.33
CA ASN A 214 -10.75 15.17 -22.75
C ASN A 214 -10.91 14.53 -24.15
N PRO A 215 -11.02 15.35 -25.23
CA PRO A 215 -11.38 14.89 -26.57
C PRO A 215 -10.30 14.05 -27.26
N SER A 216 -9.04 14.25 -26.90
CA SER A 216 -7.89 13.56 -27.52
C SER A 216 -7.72 12.12 -27.02
N SER A 217 -8.36 11.78 -25.90
CA SER A 217 -8.20 10.46 -25.29
C SER A 217 -9.15 9.45 -25.92
N ALA A 218 -8.61 8.29 -26.34
CA ALA A 218 -9.42 7.17 -26.83
C ALA A 218 -10.10 6.36 -25.71
N GLY A 219 -9.98 6.83 -24.47
CA GLY A 219 -10.45 6.20 -23.25
C GLY A 219 -9.79 6.82 -22.02
N VAL A 220 -9.71 6.03 -20.96
CA VAL A 220 -9.19 6.38 -19.64
C VAL A 220 -7.65 6.48 -19.66
N GLU A 221 -7.10 7.62 -20.11
CA GLU A 221 -5.67 7.88 -19.97
C GLU A 221 -5.33 8.15 -18.50
N ARG A 222 -4.91 7.11 -17.77
CA ARG A 222 -4.63 7.18 -16.32
C ARG A 222 -3.66 8.30 -15.92
N ASN A 223 -2.67 8.60 -16.76
CA ASN A 223 -1.65 9.61 -16.46
C ASN A 223 -2.04 11.00 -16.95
N ASN A 224 -2.56 11.12 -18.16
CA ASN A 224 -2.80 12.39 -18.83
C ASN A 224 -4.30 12.69 -18.92
N LEU A 225 -4.76 13.61 -18.08
CA LEU A 225 -6.16 14.02 -18.03
C LEU A 225 -6.30 15.42 -18.59
N ALA A 226 -6.96 15.55 -19.74
CA ALA A 226 -7.18 16.82 -20.41
C ALA A 226 -5.89 17.65 -20.61
N GLY A 227 -4.79 16.97 -20.99
CA GLY A 227 -3.48 17.59 -21.19
C GLY A 227 -2.63 17.77 -19.92
N TYR A 228 -3.14 17.40 -18.74
CA TYR A 228 -2.40 17.43 -17.49
C TYR A 228 -1.91 16.05 -17.08
N ASN A 229 -0.59 15.86 -17.00
CA ASN A 229 -0.01 14.62 -16.48
C ASN A 229 0.01 14.64 -14.93
N LEU A 230 -0.85 13.82 -14.30
CA LEU A 230 -0.92 13.68 -12.84
C LEU A 230 0.39 13.15 -12.23
N ARG A 231 1.16 12.37 -12.99
CA ARG A 231 2.38 11.67 -12.56
C ARG A 231 3.67 12.32 -13.10
N GLN A 232 3.59 13.58 -13.51
CA GLN A 232 4.75 14.37 -13.93
C GLN A 232 5.78 14.55 -12.80
N SER A 233 7.04 14.80 -13.17
CA SER A 233 8.17 14.99 -12.23
C SER A 233 7.91 16.07 -11.18
N ASP A 234 7.19 17.12 -11.55
CA ASP A 234 6.90 18.27 -10.68
C ASP A 234 5.84 17.96 -9.60
N ASN A 235 5.17 16.80 -9.70
CA ASN A 235 4.27 16.30 -8.67
C ASN A 235 4.98 15.37 -7.67
N VAL A 236 6.21 14.94 -7.93
CA VAL A 236 6.97 14.06 -7.02
C VAL A 236 7.17 14.78 -5.69
N GLY A 237 6.90 14.10 -4.58
CA GLY A 237 6.99 14.66 -3.23
C GLY A 237 5.79 15.51 -2.80
N ARG A 238 4.76 15.66 -3.65
CA ARG A 238 3.50 16.34 -3.29
C ARG A 238 2.45 15.37 -2.78
N THR A 239 1.58 15.88 -1.92
CA THR A 239 0.43 15.12 -1.41
C THR A 239 -0.65 14.97 -2.51
N PRO A 240 -1.55 13.99 -2.41
CA PRO A 240 -2.63 13.82 -3.37
C PRO A 240 -3.55 15.04 -3.43
N ALA A 241 -3.84 15.65 -2.28
CA ALA A 241 -4.66 16.86 -2.20
C ALA A 241 -4.03 18.05 -2.95
N GLU A 242 -2.71 18.22 -2.86
CA GLU A 242 -2.02 19.27 -3.63
C GLU A 242 -2.06 19.00 -5.13
N ILE A 243 -1.91 17.74 -5.55
CA ILE A 243 -1.98 17.35 -6.97
C ILE A 243 -3.41 17.59 -7.51
N VAL A 244 -4.44 17.22 -6.75
CA VAL A 244 -5.84 17.53 -7.08
C VAL A 244 -6.03 19.03 -7.26
N LYS A 245 -5.57 19.85 -6.31
CA LYS A 245 -5.70 21.31 -6.41
C LYS A 245 -5.02 21.87 -7.66
N ARG A 246 -3.81 21.39 -8.01
CA ARG A 246 -3.11 21.80 -9.25
C ARG A 246 -3.91 21.40 -10.49
N PHE A 247 -4.48 20.20 -10.48
CA PHE A 247 -5.31 19.72 -11.58
C PHE A 247 -6.63 20.52 -11.69
N GLU A 248 -7.30 20.82 -10.59
CA GLU A 248 -8.46 21.71 -10.55
C GLU A 248 -8.15 23.08 -11.15
N THR A 249 -7.01 23.69 -10.79
CA THR A 249 -6.56 24.96 -11.40
C THR A 249 -6.33 24.83 -12.92
N HIS A 250 -5.76 23.72 -13.38
CA HIS A 250 -5.62 23.45 -14.82
C HIS A 250 -6.99 23.36 -15.51
N MET A 251 -7.99 22.76 -14.85
CA MET A 251 -9.35 22.62 -15.38
C MET A 251 -10.09 23.95 -15.52
N GLU A 252 -9.74 24.99 -14.75
CA GLU A 252 -10.35 26.33 -14.88
C GLU A 252 -10.18 26.90 -16.30
N GLY A 253 -9.02 26.65 -16.93
CA GLY A 253 -8.74 27.07 -18.30
C GLY A 253 -9.50 26.27 -19.38
N ILE A 254 -10.13 25.15 -19.03
CA ILE A 254 -10.83 24.25 -19.94
C ILE A 254 -12.34 24.43 -19.83
N VAL A 255 -12.88 24.32 -18.61
CA VAL A 255 -14.34 24.33 -18.36
C VAL A 255 -14.84 25.59 -17.63
N GLY A 256 -13.93 26.50 -17.26
CA GLY A 256 -14.24 27.67 -16.43
C GLY A 256 -14.14 27.37 -14.92
N PRO A 257 -13.95 28.41 -14.08
CA PRO A 257 -13.67 28.25 -12.65
C PRO A 257 -14.81 27.60 -11.86
N GLU A 258 -16.08 27.88 -12.23
CA GLU A 258 -17.24 27.32 -11.52
C GLU A 258 -17.38 25.80 -11.71
N MET A 259 -16.94 25.27 -12.86
CA MET A 259 -17.10 23.86 -13.22
C MET A 259 -15.81 23.05 -13.14
N ALA A 260 -14.68 23.69 -12.86
CA ALA A 260 -13.35 23.09 -12.82
C ALA A 260 -13.28 21.88 -11.88
N LYS A 261 -13.76 22.04 -10.64
CA LYS A 261 -13.77 20.97 -9.64
C LYS A 261 -14.67 19.79 -10.01
N VAL A 262 -15.82 20.07 -10.64
CA VAL A 262 -16.77 19.03 -11.08
C VAL A 262 -16.20 18.22 -12.23
N ALA A 263 -15.61 18.88 -13.22
CA ALA A 263 -14.94 18.21 -14.33
C ALA A 263 -13.70 17.43 -13.85
N ALA A 264 -12.88 18.03 -12.96
CA ALA A 264 -11.74 17.36 -12.34
C ALA A 264 -12.19 16.11 -11.58
N TYR A 265 -13.24 16.21 -10.76
CA TYR A 265 -13.82 15.08 -10.05
C TYR A 265 -14.22 13.95 -11.00
N GLN A 266 -14.94 14.25 -12.09
CA GLN A 266 -15.34 13.21 -13.05
C GLN A 266 -14.12 12.52 -13.67
N LEU A 267 -13.14 13.28 -14.16
CA LEU A 267 -11.94 12.73 -14.80
C LEU A 267 -11.12 11.87 -13.83
N LEU A 268 -10.96 12.32 -12.58
CA LEU A 268 -10.27 11.57 -11.53
C LEU A 268 -11.04 10.31 -11.13
N ALA A 269 -12.37 10.36 -11.01
CA ALA A 269 -13.18 9.22 -10.63
C ALA A 269 -13.03 8.07 -11.64
N MET A 270 -13.01 8.39 -12.93
CA MET A 270 -12.87 7.38 -13.96
C MET A 270 -11.44 6.91 -14.23
N SER A 271 -10.40 7.71 -13.89
CA SER A 271 -9.02 7.43 -14.34
C SER A 271 -7.97 7.33 -13.25
N ALA A 272 -8.15 8.03 -12.14
CA ALA A 272 -7.17 8.09 -11.06
C ALA A 272 -7.87 8.26 -9.69
N PRO A 273 -8.73 7.31 -9.30
CA PRO A 273 -9.57 7.43 -8.11
C PRO A 273 -8.76 7.45 -6.80
N GLU A 274 -7.46 7.11 -6.82
CA GLU A 274 -6.57 7.27 -5.67
C GLU A 274 -6.45 8.72 -5.19
N PHE A 275 -6.70 9.68 -6.08
CA PHE A 275 -6.72 11.12 -5.76
C PHE A 275 -8.05 11.58 -5.15
N LEU A 276 -9.10 10.74 -5.16
CA LEU A 276 -10.41 11.03 -4.57
C LEU A 276 -10.63 10.32 -3.22
N VAL A 277 -9.63 9.61 -2.72
CA VAL A 277 -9.64 9.02 -1.38
C VAL A 277 -9.49 10.12 -0.33
N LYS A 278 -10.29 10.04 0.73
CA LYS A 278 -10.33 11.00 1.84
C LYS A 278 -9.34 10.62 2.93
N ASP A 279 -8.93 11.60 3.71
CA ASP A 279 -8.07 11.44 4.90
C ASP A 279 -6.73 10.75 4.62
N VAL A 280 -6.15 10.96 3.42
CA VAL A 280 -4.82 10.45 3.09
C VAL A 280 -3.77 11.19 3.94
N PRO A 281 -2.91 10.50 4.72
CA PRO A 281 -1.91 11.16 5.55
C PRO A 281 -0.91 11.98 4.71
N GLU A 282 -0.46 13.12 5.24
CA GLU A 282 0.50 14.00 4.54
C GLU A 282 1.85 13.34 4.25
N SER A 283 2.19 12.24 4.92
CA SER A 283 3.39 11.47 4.65
C SER A 283 3.27 10.57 3.41
N VAL A 284 2.06 10.35 2.91
CA VAL A 284 1.79 9.58 1.69
C VAL A 284 1.87 10.55 0.51
N VAL A 285 3.08 10.77 0.01
CA VAL A 285 3.36 11.66 -1.14
C VAL A 285 3.65 10.86 -2.41
N PHE A 286 3.38 11.45 -3.59
CA PHE A 286 3.70 10.82 -4.87
C PHE A 286 5.21 10.51 -4.97
N GLY A 287 5.55 9.25 -5.26
CA GLY A 287 6.93 8.76 -5.27
C GLY A 287 7.44 8.20 -3.93
N SER A 288 6.61 8.14 -2.88
CA SER A 288 6.92 7.40 -1.65
C SER A 288 6.57 5.90 -1.76
N PRO A 289 7.24 5.00 -0.99
CA PRO A 289 6.84 3.60 -0.89
C PRO A 289 5.39 3.40 -0.42
N GLN A 290 4.91 4.28 0.47
CA GLN A 290 3.54 4.26 0.98
C GLN A 290 2.53 4.57 -0.14
N TRP A 291 2.86 5.51 -1.02
CA TRP A 291 2.04 5.80 -2.21
C TRP A 291 1.96 4.62 -3.16
N VAL A 292 3.05 3.87 -3.37
CA VAL A 292 3.05 2.66 -4.21
C VAL A 292 2.07 1.63 -3.68
N MET A 293 2.14 1.35 -2.37
CA MET A 293 1.23 0.41 -1.71
C MET A 293 -0.22 0.87 -1.81
N PHE A 294 -0.47 2.14 -1.49
CA PHE A 294 -1.79 2.75 -1.51
C PHE A 294 -2.41 2.74 -2.92
N SER A 295 -1.67 3.17 -3.94
CA SER A 295 -2.15 3.20 -5.32
C SER A 295 -2.40 1.80 -5.89
N ALA A 296 -1.57 0.80 -5.55
CA ALA A 296 -1.82 -0.59 -5.92
C ALA A 296 -3.11 -1.14 -5.27
N GLU A 297 -3.39 -0.79 -4.02
CA GLU A 297 -4.62 -1.20 -3.34
C GLU A 297 -5.87 -0.57 -3.93
N VAL A 298 -5.82 0.73 -4.25
CA VAL A 298 -6.88 1.42 -4.99
C VAL A 298 -7.09 0.75 -6.35
N PHE A 299 -6.03 0.49 -7.10
CA PHE A 299 -6.13 -0.16 -8.40
C PHE A 299 -6.78 -1.53 -8.33
N ARG A 300 -6.37 -2.39 -7.38
CA ARG A 300 -6.99 -3.71 -7.17
C ARG A 300 -8.48 -3.59 -6.81
N ARG A 301 -8.82 -2.61 -5.98
CA ARG A 301 -10.20 -2.32 -5.57
C ARG A 301 -11.06 -1.91 -6.76
N GLU A 302 -10.55 -1.05 -7.65
CA GLU A 302 -11.23 -0.62 -8.86
C GLU A 302 -11.38 -1.73 -9.91
N GLN A 303 -10.37 -2.62 -10.05
CA GLN A 303 -10.49 -3.81 -10.89
C GLN A 303 -11.62 -4.74 -10.45
N ASN A 304 -11.77 -4.91 -9.12
CA ASN A 304 -12.84 -5.71 -8.55
C ASN A 304 -14.19 -5.00 -8.69
N THR A 305 -14.29 -3.73 -8.28
CA THR A 305 -15.53 -2.96 -8.33
C THR A 305 -15.21 -1.50 -8.69
N ALA A 306 -15.38 -1.16 -9.96
CA ALA A 306 -15.15 0.19 -10.48
C ALA A 306 -16.05 1.22 -9.79
N GLY A 307 -15.48 2.38 -9.43
CA GLY A 307 -16.13 3.44 -8.67
C GLY A 307 -16.19 3.21 -7.17
N SER A 308 -15.52 2.17 -6.63
CA SER A 308 -15.66 1.82 -5.21
C SER A 308 -14.65 2.50 -4.28
N SER A 309 -13.65 3.22 -4.82
CA SER A 309 -12.61 3.90 -4.03
C SER A 309 -12.88 5.39 -3.80
N ALA A 310 -13.49 6.08 -4.76
CA ALA A 310 -13.77 7.51 -4.64
C ALA A 310 -14.61 7.80 -3.38
N GLY A 311 -14.19 8.80 -2.60
CA GLY A 311 -14.86 9.18 -1.36
C GLY A 311 -14.68 8.24 -0.17
N LYS A 312 -13.98 7.10 -0.32
CA LYS A 312 -13.60 6.24 0.82
C LYS A 312 -12.45 6.85 1.60
N ARG A 313 -12.34 6.48 2.88
CA ARG A 313 -11.23 6.92 3.74
C ARG A 313 -9.99 6.05 3.53
N TYR A 314 -8.81 6.64 3.70
CA TYR A 314 -7.53 5.97 3.54
C TYR A 314 -7.43 4.68 4.36
N ASP A 315 -7.83 4.69 5.63
CA ASP A 315 -7.80 3.51 6.50
C ASP A 315 -8.72 2.37 6.01
N GLN A 316 -9.87 2.68 5.41
CA GLN A 316 -10.77 1.68 4.81
C GLN A 316 -10.16 1.04 3.57
N ILE A 317 -9.43 1.83 2.77
CA ILE A 317 -8.64 1.31 1.64
C ILE A 317 -7.56 0.36 2.18
N ARG A 318 -6.81 0.79 3.20
CA ARG A 318 -5.73 -0.01 3.81
C ARG A 318 -6.24 -1.30 4.45
N GLU A 319 -7.35 -1.26 5.16
CA GLU A 319 -7.95 -2.42 5.83
C GLU A 319 -8.32 -3.50 4.81
N GLN A 320 -9.03 -3.14 3.75
CA GLN A 320 -9.36 -4.08 2.69
C GLN A 320 -8.15 -4.46 1.82
N GLY A 321 -7.19 -3.55 1.69
CA GLY A 321 -5.90 -3.72 1.05
C GLY A 321 -5.06 -4.84 1.68
N SER A 322 -5.16 -5.00 3.00
CA SER A 322 -4.43 -6.01 3.77
C SER A 322 -4.90 -7.45 3.56
N LEU A 323 -6.02 -7.65 2.87
CA LEU A 323 -6.55 -8.97 2.55
C LEU A 323 -5.77 -9.58 1.37
N GLU A 324 -5.11 -10.71 1.62
CA GLU A 324 -4.33 -11.43 0.60
C GLU A 324 -5.24 -12.16 -0.39
N PRO A 325 -4.81 -12.33 -1.65
CA PRO A 325 -5.61 -12.99 -2.68
C PRO A 325 -5.88 -14.47 -2.33
N VAL A 326 -7.15 -14.86 -2.36
CA VAL A 326 -7.60 -16.24 -2.12
C VAL A 326 -7.97 -16.98 -3.40
N THR A 327 -7.89 -16.32 -4.56
CA THR A 327 -8.05 -16.96 -5.88
C THR A 327 -6.86 -16.67 -6.78
N ARG A 328 -6.68 -17.45 -7.86
CA ARG A 328 -5.63 -17.18 -8.87
C ARG A 328 -5.84 -15.84 -9.58
N GLU A 329 -7.10 -15.50 -9.86
CA GLU A 329 -7.45 -14.22 -10.51
C GLU A 329 -7.07 -13.03 -9.61
N GLN A 330 -7.42 -13.08 -8.32
CA GLN A 330 -7.06 -12.03 -7.37
C GLN A 330 -5.54 -11.88 -7.24
N GLU A 331 -4.78 -12.98 -7.30
CA GLU A 331 -3.32 -12.91 -7.28
C GLU A 331 -2.78 -12.22 -8.54
N TYR A 332 -3.31 -12.57 -9.71
CA TYR A 332 -2.94 -11.91 -10.96
C TYR A 332 -3.23 -10.40 -10.93
N GLN A 333 -4.44 -10.02 -10.50
CA GLN A 333 -4.84 -8.62 -10.31
C GLN A 333 -3.90 -7.90 -9.35
N THR A 334 -3.55 -8.53 -8.23
CA THR A 334 -2.58 -7.97 -7.28
C THR A 334 -1.21 -7.78 -7.92
N LYS A 335 -0.71 -8.75 -8.70
CA LYS A 335 0.60 -8.65 -9.38
C LYS A 335 0.62 -7.49 -10.35
N ALA A 336 -0.43 -7.33 -11.15
CA ALA A 336 -0.58 -6.24 -12.10
C ALA A 336 -0.65 -4.88 -11.40
N ALA A 337 -1.45 -4.76 -10.35
CA ALA A 337 -1.61 -3.52 -9.57
C ALA A 337 -0.28 -3.04 -8.98
N VAL A 338 0.47 -3.97 -8.40
CA VAL A 338 1.76 -3.70 -7.79
C VAL A 338 2.80 -3.31 -8.84
N LEU A 339 2.85 -4.04 -9.96
CA LEU A 339 3.77 -3.72 -11.05
C LEU A 339 3.52 -2.31 -11.60
N GLN A 340 2.25 -1.92 -11.81
CA GLN A 340 1.90 -0.57 -12.25
C GLN A 340 2.41 0.49 -11.26
N ALA A 341 2.13 0.30 -9.97
CA ALA A 341 2.52 1.26 -8.95
C ALA A 341 4.04 1.37 -8.80
N VAL A 342 4.77 0.25 -8.96
CA VAL A 342 6.24 0.23 -8.96
C VAL A 342 6.81 0.94 -10.20
N ILE A 343 6.21 0.75 -11.38
CA ILE A 343 6.58 1.47 -12.60
C ILE A 343 6.39 2.98 -12.43
N ASP A 344 5.22 3.42 -11.92
CA ASP A 344 4.95 4.83 -11.64
C ASP A 344 6.00 5.43 -10.70
N TRP A 345 6.38 4.68 -9.67
CA TRP A 345 7.45 5.06 -8.75
C TRP A 345 8.81 5.13 -9.45
N GLY A 346 9.11 4.19 -10.35
CA GLY A 346 10.34 4.20 -11.14
C GLY A 346 10.45 5.42 -12.07
N VAL A 347 9.34 5.84 -12.65
CA VAL A 347 9.26 7.09 -13.42
C VAL A 347 9.45 8.29 -12.50
N ALA A 348 8.72 8.35 -11.38
CA ALA A 348 8.83 9.41 -10.38
C ALA A 348 10.27 9.57 -9.85
N LYS A 349 11.00 8.46 -9.69
CA LYS A 349 12.39 8.43 -9.19
C LYS A 349 13.45 8.60 -10.29
N ASN A 350 13.04 8.86 -11.53
CA ASN A 350 13.91 8.98 -12.70
C ASN A 350 14.80 7.73 -12.94
N ILE A 351 14.31 6.55 -12.58
CA ILE A 351 14.99 5.26 -12.83
C ILE A 351 14.75 4.83 -14.27
N ILE A 352 13.51 5.02 -14.73
CA ILE A 352 13.04 4.76 -16.08
C ILE A 352 12.35 6.01 -16.61
N LYS A 353 12.34 6.17 -17.93
CA LYS A 353 11.56 7.24 -18.58
C LYS A 353 10.13 6.77 -18.80
N GLU A 354 9.16 7.68 -18.75
CA GLU A 354 7.78 7.37 -19.15
C GLU A 354 7.76 6.82 -20.58
N ASN A 355 7.05 5.72 -20.81
CA ASN A 355 6.88 5.13 -22.13
C ASN A 355 5.43 4.65 -22.32
N SER A 356 4.72 5.27 -23.26
CA SER A 356 3.34 4.91 -23.61
C SER A 356 3.25 3.60 -24.40
N GLU A 357 4.34 3.13 -25.01
CA GLU A 357 4.40 1.86 -25.76
C GLU A 357 4.72 0.65 -24.84
N GLY A 358 4.87 0.87 -23.54
CA GLY A 358 5.20 -0.15 -22.55
C GLY A 358 6.69 -0.19 -22.16
N TYR A 359 7.04 -1.09 -21.25
CA TYR A 359 8.36 -1.17 -20.65
C TYR A 359 9.06 -2.50 -20.99
N SER A 360 10.37 -2.44 -21.28
CA SER A 360 11.16 -3.65 -21.47
C SER A 360 11.34 -4.42 -20.17
N GLU A 361 11.61 -5.73 -20.27
CA GLU A 361 11.88 -6.57 -19.09
C GLU A 361 13.04 -6.00 -18.25
N GLN A 362 14.07 -5.48 -18.93
CA GLN A 362 15.21 -4.84 -18.28
C GLN A 362 14.81 -3.59 -17.49
N ALA A 363 13.91 -2.77 -18.03
CA ALA A 363 13.39 -1.58 -17.34
C ALA A 363 12.61 -1.99 -16.09
N ILE A 364 11.71 -2.98 -16.21
CA ILE A 364 10.93 -3.51 -15.08
C ILE A 364 11.86 -4.11 -14.01
N ALA A 365 12.85 -4.91 -14.40
CA ALA A 365 13.82 -5.51 -13.49
C ALA A 365 14.64 -4.43 -12.76
N SER A 366 15.04 -3.36 -13.46
CA SER A 366 15.81 -2.25 -12.87
C SER A 366 15.02 -1.50 -11.80
N VAL A 367 13.75 -1.19 -12.07
CA VAL A 367 12.88 -0.51 -11.11
C VAL A 367 12.55 -1.40 -9.92
N THR A 368 12.28 -2.68 -10.17
CA THR A 368 12.02 -3.67 -9.11
C THR A 368 13.21 -3.80 -8.17
N ALA A 369 14.43 -3.95 -8.73
CA ALA A 369 15.65 -4.05 -7.94
C ALA A 369 15.91 -2.78 -7.10
N ALA A 370 15.62 -1.61 -7.67
CA ALA A 370 15.73 -0.34 -6.96
C ALA A 370 14.73 -0.20 -5.81
N MET A 371 13.47 -0.63 -6.01
CA MET A 371 12.45 -0.64 -4.96
C MET A 371 12.82 -1.64 -3.85
N GLU A 372 13.32 -2.82 -4.21
CA GLU A 372 13.81 -3.82 -3.27
C GLU A 372 14.99 -3.26 -2.45
N GLN A 373 15.92 -2.56 -3.09
CA GLN A 373 17.03 -1.90 -2.42
C GLN A 373 16.55 -0.82 -1.44
N GLN A 374 15.59 0.02 -1.85
CA GLN A 374 15.01 1.04 -0.96
C GLN A 374 14.33 0.38 0.25
N THR A 375 13.57 -0.69 0.01
CA THR A 375 12.89 -1.46 1.05
C THR A 375 13.89 -2.07 2.04
N LYS A 376 14.98 -2.69 1.54
CA LYS A 376 16.05 -3.25 2.37
C LYS A 376 16.76 -2.18 3.20
N ARG A 377 16.96 -0.97 2.66
CA ARG A 377 17.53 0.14 3.43
C ARG A 377 16.60 0.57 4.56
N LEU A 378 15.31 0.81 4.26
CA LEU A 378 14.32 1.17 5.29
C LEU A 378 14.15 0.09 6.36
N ALA A 379 14.21 -1.18 5.95
CA ALA A 379 14.27 -2.34 6.83
C ALA A 379 15.45 -2.30 7.79
N ALA A 380 16.67 -2.13 7.27
CA ALA A 380 17.88 -2.04 8.09
C ALA A 380 17.87 -0.81 9.01
N THR A 381 17.32 0.32 8.54
CA THR A 381 17.11 1.53 9.35
C THR A 381 16.17 1.23 10.53
N LEU A 382 15.06 0.53 10.29
CA LEU A 382 14.14 0.09 11.34
C LEU A 382 14.85 -0.82 12.36
N GLU A 383 15.56 -1.84 11.88
CA GLU A 383 16.31 -2.76 12.74
C GLU A 383 17.34 -2.01 13.60
N GLY A 384 18.05 -1.04 13.02
CA GLY A 384 19.04 -0.23 13.74
C GLY A 384 18.42 0.68 14.80
N VAL A 385 17.22 1.18 14.57
CA VAL A 385 16.44 1.97 15.55
C VAL A 385 15.89 1.09 16.66
N LEU A 386 15.35 -0.09 16.32
CA LEU A 386 14.71 -1.00 17.27
C LEU A 386 15.69 -1.90 18.02
N ALA A 387 16.98 -1.84 17.68
CA ALA A 387 18.00 -2.64 18.35
C ALA A 387 17.91 -2.41 19.87
N PRO A 388 17.98 -3.46 20.70
CA PRO A 388 17.98 -3.28 22.14
C PRO A 388 19.30 -2.62 22.55
N LEU A 389 19.22 -1.54 23.35
CA LEU A 389 20.39 -0.93 23.98
C LEU A 389 21.06 -2.00 24.88
N PRO A 390 22.30 -2.41 24.59
CA PRO A 390 22.96 -3.44 25.37
C PRO A 390 23.33 -2.88 26.75
N THR A 391 22.96 -3.61 27.81
CA THR A 391 23.41 -3.30 29.16
C THR A 391 24.47 -4.32 29.60
N ARG A 392 25.43 -3.89 30.43
CA ARG A 392 26.43 -4.82 30.98
C ARG A 392 25.77 -5.93 31.80
N LEU A 393 24.65 -5.64 32.46
CA LEU A 393 23.88 -6.59 33.26
C LEU A 393 23.26 -7.69 32.39
N ASP A 394 22.57 -7.32 31.30
CA ASP A 394 21.96 -8.28 30.39
C ASP A 394 23.01 -9.22 29.77
N LEU A 395 24.12 -8.64 29.32
CA LEU A 395 25.25 -9.42 28.78
C LEU A 395 25.87 -10.34 29.85
N ALA A 396 25.92 -9.89 31.11
CA ALA A 396 26.46 -10.67 32.21
C ALA A 396 25.54 -11.85 32.53
N LEU A 397 24.23 -11.62 32.60
CA LEU A 397 23.23 -12.67 32.81
C LEU A 397 23.24 -13.68 31.67
N GLU A 398 23.32 -13.24 30.41
CA GLU A 398 23.41 -14.14 29.25
C GLU A 398 24.67 -15.03 29.32
N ALA A 399 25.83 -14.44 29.63
CA ALA A 399 27.08 -15.19 29.76
C ALA A 399 27.04 -16.17 30.94
N LEU A 400 26.47 -15.78 32.09
CA LEU A 400 26.28 -16.67 33.24
C LEU A 400 25.31 -17.80 32.90
N THR A 401 24.20 -17.53 32.21
CA THR A 401 23.24 -18.56 31.78
C THR A 401 23.91 -19.58 30.86
N LYS A 402 24.76 -19.14 29.91
CA LYS A 402 25.48 -20.05 29.02
C LYS A 402 26.47 -20.97 29.75
N VAL A 403 27.09 -20.48 30.82
CA VAL A 403 28.14 -21.23 31.55
C VAL A 403 27.56 -22.07 32.69
N PHE A 404 26.54 -21.57 33.39
CA PHE A 404 25.97 -22.21 34.57
C PHE A 404 24.62 -22.87 34.32
N GLY A 405 23.97 -22.68 33.16
CA GLY A 405 22.66 -23.26 32.85
C GLY A 405 21.49 -22.32 33.20
N GLU A 406 20.41 -22.44 32.43
CA GLU A 406 19.19 -21.63 32.58
C GLU A 406 18.43 -21.97 33.87
N GLU A 407 18.50 -23.23 34.30
CA GLU A 407 17.93 -23.71 35.57
C GLU A 407 18.46 -22.96 36.79
N HIS A 408 19.68 -22.41 36.70
CA HIS A 408 20.32 -21.65 37.78
C HIS A 408 20.15 -20.13 37.66
N ALA A 409 19.52 -19.63 36.59
CA ALA A 409 19.38 -18.19 36.34
C ALA A 409 18.70 -17.44 37.49
N HIS A 410 17.71 -18.06 38.13
CA HIS A 410 16.97 -17.52 39.27
C HIS A 410 17.84 -17.25 40.52
N LEU A 411 19.12 -17.68 40.52
CA LEU A 411 20.06 -17.48 41.60
C LEU A 411 21.13 -16.42 41.31
N PHE A 412 21.33 -16.02 40.06
CA PHE A 412 22.47 -15.16 39.67
C PHE A 412 22.45 -13.78 40.36
N GLU A 413 21.26 -13.22 40.55
CA GLU A 413 21.05 -11.94 41.22
C GLU A 413 20.86 -12.05 42.74
N LYS A 414 20.69 -13.26 43.29
CA LYS A 414 20.50 -13.44 44.72
C LYS A 414 21.80 -13.16 45.47
N LYS A 415 21.72 -12.42 46.58
CA LYS A 415 22.87 -12.06 47.43
C LYS A 415 23.36 -13.23 48.30
N ILE A 416 23.82 -14.30 47.66
CA ILE A 416 24.22 -15.58 48.29
C ILE A 416 25.73 -15.69 48.54
N PHE A 417 26.54 -14.80 47.97
CA PHE A 417 27.97 -14.72 48.24
C PHE A 417 28.25 -13.82 49.43
N SER A 418 29.21 -14.21 50.26
CA SER A 418 29.63 -13.46 51.44
C SER A 418 31.14 -13.38 51.57
N ARG A 419 31.61 -12.26 52.13
CA ARG A 419 33.01 -12.01 52.49
C ARG A 419 33.05 -11.31 53.84
N ARG A 420 33.89 -11.80 54.76
CA ARG A 420 34.15 -11.15 56.05
C ARG A 420 35.30 -10.17 55.92
N SER A 421 35.14 -8.98 56.50
CA SER A 421 36.17 -7.96 56.67
C SER A 421 36.09 -7.42 58.10
N GLY A 422 36.99 -7.89 58.97
CA GLY A 422 36.90 -7.64 60.42
C GLY A 422 35.57 -8.15 61.01
N LEU A 423 34.84 -7.26 61.69
CA LEU A 423 33.52 -7.54 62.28
C LEU A 423 32.35 -7.46 61.28
N HIS A 424 32.59 -6.96 60.06
CA HIS A 424 31.54 -6.77 59.06
C HIS A 424 31.48 -7.93 58.06
N THR A 425 30.26 -8.34 57.69
CA THR A 425 30.02 -9.32 56.62
C THR A 425 29.30 -8.65 55.45
N SER A 426 29.95 -8.60 54.30
CA SER A 426 29.35 -8.10 53.06
C SER A 426 28.68 -9.25 52.32
N LYS A 427 27.49 -9.01 51.76
CA LYS A 427 26.78 -9.95 50.88
C LYS A 427 26.64 -9.38 49.47
N THR A 428 26.75 -10.24 48.46
CA THR A 428 26.68 -9.86 47.04
C THR A 428 26.12 -10.99 46.18
N SER A 429 25.74 -10.68 44.95
CA SER A 429 25.25 -11.64 43.96
C SER A 429 26.36 -12.22 43.08
N LEU A 430 26.08 -13.31 42.34
CA LEU A 430 27.01 -13.87 41.36
C LEU A 430 27.27 -12.88 40.22
N VAL A 431 26.22 -12.23 39.75
CA VAL A 431 26.29 -11.28 38.64
C VAL A 431 27.08 -10.03 39.00
N ASP A 432 26.93 -9.51 40.23
CA ASP A 432 27.72 -8.37 40.71
C ASP A 432 29.21 -8.71 40.75
N LEU A 433 29.55 -9.92 41.22
CA LEU A 433 30.93 -10.38 41.27
C LEU A 433 31.54 -10.56 39.87
N TYR A 434 30.74 -11.04 38.92
CA TYR A 434 31.18 -11.18 37.55
C TYR A 434 31.38 -9.81 36.89
N MET A 435 30.40 -8.92 36.99
CA MET A 435 30.45 -7.56 36.42
C MET A 435 31.58 -6.71 37.01
N SER A 436 31.87 -6.84 38.30
CA SER A 436 32.97 -6.13 38.96
C SER A 436 34.35 -6.68 38.59
N GLY A 437 34.40 -7.92 38.07
CA GLY A 437 35.63 -8.68 37.84
C GLY A 437 36.18 -9.34 39.11
N THR A 438 35.39 -9.42 40.19
CA THR A 438 35.83 -9.99 41.48
C THR A 438 35.30 -11.41 41.77
N LEU A 439 34.80 -12.12 40.75
CA LEU A 439 34.22 -13.46 40.89
C LEU A 439 35.24 -14.54 41.26
N HIS A 440 36.50 -14.40 40.82
CA HIS A 440 37.49 -15.44 41.05
C HIS A 440 37.71 -15.66 42.57
N PRO A 441 37.85 -16.92 43.04
CA PRO A 441 37.94 -17.23 44.47
C PRO A 441 39.07 -16.54 45.25
N TRP A 442 40.15 -16.11 44.57
CA TRP A 442 41.25 -15.33 45.21
C TRP A 442 40.79 -14.03 45.87
N TYR A 443 39.65 -13.45 45.48
CA TYR A 443 39.09 -12.26 46.10
C TYR A 443 38.37 -12.52 47.43
N GLY A 444 38.32 -13.79 47.88
CA GLY A 444 37.82 -14.17 49.20
C GLY A 444 36.29 -14.23 49.34
N TRP A 445 35.56 -14.28 48.22
CA TRP A 445 34.12 -14.48 48.20
C TRP A 445 33.77 -15.97 48.29
N THR A 446 32.77 -16.30 49.13
CA THR A 446 32.31 -17.68 49.33
C THR A 446 30.79 -17.75 49.33
N SER A 447 30.24 -18.87 48.85
CA SER A 447 28.81 -19.15 48.83
C SER A 447 28.52 -20.45 49.57
N ASN A 448 27.42 -20.49 50.33
CA ASN A 448 26.92 -21.71 50.96
C ASN A 448 25.95 -22.48 50.04
N ASN A 449 25.67 -21.97 48.84
CA ASN A 449 24.85 -22.66 47.84
C ASN A 449 25.72 -23.67 47.07
N LYS A 450 25.27 -24.92 47.00
CA LYS A 450 26.00 -26.02 46.34
C LYS A 450 26.25 -25.76 44.85
N GLU A 451 25.28 -25.14 44.17
CA GLU A 451 25.37 -24.80 42.74
C GLU A 451 26.44 -23.74 42.44
N PHE A 452 26.88 -22.98 43.45
CA PHE A 452 27.96 -22.00 43.32
C PHE A 452 29.05 -22.20 44.36
N SER A 453 29.35 -23.46 44.67
CA SER A 453 30.47 -23.80 45.55
C SER A 453 31.79 -23.28 44.97
N ARG A 454 32.80 -23.12 45.82
CA ARG A 454 34.14 -22.65 45.40
C ARG A 454 34.73 -23.49 44.25
N ALA A 455 34.51 -24.80 44.27
CA ALA A 455 34.99 -25.71 43.23
C ALA A 455 34.29 -25.45 41.88
N VAL A 456 32.96 -25.28 41.91
CA VAL A 456 32.16 -24.99 40.71
C VAL A 456 32.57 -23.64 40.10
N ILE A 457 32.70 -22.59 40.93
CA ILE A 457 33.14 -21.27 40.44
C ILE A 457 34.54 -21.34 39.84
N LEU A 458 35.49 -22.04 40.47
CA LEU A 458 36.86 -22.15 39.95
C LEU A 458 36.92 -22.88 38.60
N ALA A 459 36.09 -23.91 38.40
CA ALA A 459 36.03 -24.65 37.14
C ALA A 459 35.40 -23.84 35.99
N SER A 460 34.46 -22.95 36.31
CA SER A 460 33.66 -22.23 35.32
C SER A 460 34.12 -20.80 35.03
N VAL A 461 34.83 -20.13 35.96
CA VAL A 461 35.17 -18.69 35.84
C VAL A 461 36.01 -18.36 34.59
N ASN A 462 36.89 -19.26 34.15
CA ASN A 462 37.73 -19.06 32.96
C ASN A 462 36.95 -19.22 31.64
N GLN A 463 35.73 -19.76 31.69
CA GLN A 463 34.84 -19.90 30.52
C GLN A 463 34.01 -18.63 30.30
N LEU A 464 33.93 -17.75 31.30
CA LEU A 464 33.22 -16.48 31.19
C LEU A 464 34.04 -15.47 30.37
N PRO A 465 33.44 -14.77 29.39
CA PRO A 465 34.14 -13.73 28.64
C PRO A 465 34.44 -12.52 29.53
N ASP A 466 35.37 -11.66 29.09
CA ASP A 466 35.55 -10.33 29.70
C ASP A 466 34.31 -9.48 29.42
N ILE A 467 33.47 -9.35 30.45
CA ILE A 467 32.18 -8.68 30.34
C ILE A 467 32.31 -7.17 30.11
N LYS A 468 33.39 -6.55 30.60
CA LYS A 468 33.63 -5.12 30.37
C LYS A 468 33.97 -4.88 28.91
N LYS A 469 34.84 -5.72 28.34
CA LYS A 469 35.17 -5.67 26.92
C LYS A 469 33.95 -5.96 26.04
N LYS A 470 33.19 -7.02 26.35
CA LYS A 470 31.96 -7.38 25.61
C LYS A 470 30.91 -6.29 25.66
N PHE A 471 30.73 -5.64 26.81
CA PHE A 471 29.83 -4.50 26.93
C PHE A 471 30.27 -3.33 26.03
N VAL A 472 31.55 -2.96 26.07
CA VAL A 472 32.07 -1.86 25.24
C VAL A 472 31.88 -2.16 23.75
N GLU A 473 32.26 -3.34 23.28
CA GLU A 473 32.09 -3.77 21.88
C GLU A 473 30.61 -3.78 21.45
N GLY A 474 29.73 -4.36 22.27
CA GLY A 474 28.30 -4.43 21.97
C GLY A 474 27.64 -3.05 21.96
N PHE A 475 28.02 -2.19 22.91
CA PHE A 475 27.50 -0.83 23.00
C PHE A 475 27.95 0.02 21.81
N ASP A 476 29.22 -0.04 21.43
CA ASP A 476 29.74 0.74 20.30
C ASP A 476 29.08 0.30 18.98
N ALA A 477 28.85 -1.00 18.79
CA ALA A 477 28.11 -1.52 17.65
C ALA A 477 26.64 -1.05 17.63
N TYR A 478 25.97 -1.01 18.78
CA TYR A 478 24.63 -0.44 18.92
C TYR A 478 24.62 1.05 18.57
N ALA A 479 25.54 1.84 19.14
CA ALA A 479 25.65 3.26 18.90
C ALA A 479 25.89 3.58 17.41
N ASP A 480 26.75 2.81 16.74
CA ASP A 480 26.99 2.90 15.30
C ASP A 480 25.75 2.55 14.47
N SER A 481 25.02 1.50 14.85
CA SER A 481 23.81 1.08 14.13
C SER A 481 22.70 2.12 14.25
N PHE A 482 22.42 2.58 15.47
CA PHE A 482 21.38 3.57 15.75
C PHE A 482 21.67 4.92 15.08
N SER A 483 22.92 5.39 15.17
CA SER A 483 23.34 6.66 14.56
C SER A 483 23.25 6.63 13.03
N LYS A 484 23.72 5.56 12.39
CA LYS A 484 23.59 5.38 10.93
C LYS A 484 22.12 5.38 10.51
N ALA A 485 21.25 4.73 11.28
CA ALA A 485 19.82 4.73 11.00
C ALA A 485 19.24 6.16 11.03
N ALA A 486 19.65 7.02 11.97
CA ALA A 486 19.23 8.42 11.98
C ALA A 486 19.66 9.18 10.70
N GLY A 487 20.89 8.95 10.22
CA GLY A 487 21.36 9.48 8.94
C GLY A 487 20.53 9.01 7.74
N GLU A 488 20.27 7.72 7.64
CA GLU A 488 19.44 7.12 6.59
C GLU A 488 17.99 7.64 6.61
N MET A 489 17.44 7.90 7.80
CA MET A 489 16.13 8.53 7.94
C MET A 489 16.09 9.93 7.34
N PHE A 490 17.11 10.76 7.57
CA PHE A 490 17.19 12.06 6.94
C PHE A 490 17.27 11.96 5.42
N LEU A 491 18.10 11.05 4.89
CA LEU A 491 18.19 10.81 3.45
C LEU A 491 16.85 10.37 2.85
N HIS A 492 16.12 9.51 3.56
CA HIS A 492 14.78 9.13 3.16
C HIS A 492 13.86 10.34 3.08
N GLN A 493 13.86 11.22 4.09
CA GLN A 493 13.02 12.42 4.08
C GLN A 493 13.40 13.42 2.98
N VAL A 494 14.69 13.59 2.69
CA VAL A 494 15.13 14.37 1.53
C VAL A 494 14.56 13.79 0.23
N SER A 495 14.51 12.45 0.11
CA SER A 495 13.98 11.78 -1.09
C SER A 495 12.46 11.96 -1.28
N LEU A 496 11.74 12.38 -0.24
CA LEU A 496 10.29 12.63 -0.27
C LEU A 496 9.93 14.10 -0.57
N LEU A 497 10.92 15.00 -0.63
CA LEU A 497 10.67 16.41 -0.90
C LEU A 497 10.30 16.68 -2.37
N PRO A 498 9.50 17.73 -2.64
CA PRO A 498 9.28 18.24 -3.98
C PRO A 498 10.58 18.48 -4.75
N SER A 499 10.53 18.32 -6.08
CA SER A 499 11.72 18.45 -6.94
C SER A 499 12.40 19.81 -6.76
N GLU A 500 11.64 20.88 -6.63
CA GLU A 500 12.15 22.24 -6.45
C GLU A 500 12.92 22.39 -5.13
N ASP A 501 12.40 21.79 -4.06
CA ASP A 501 13.03 21.86 -2.74
C ASP A 501 14.29 20.98 -2.67
N ARG A 502 14.28 19.81 -3.34
CA ARG A 502 15.48 18.97 -3.51
C ARG A 502 16.57 19.68 -4.30
N GLN A 503 16.23 20.37 -5.38
CA GLN A 503 17.21 21.16 -6.14
C GLN A 503 17.88 22.23 -5.28
N ARG A 504 17.12 22.88 -4.38
CA ARG A 504 17.67 23.88 -3.44
C ARG A 504 18.67 23.27 -2.48
N LEU A 505 18.38 22.08 -1.95
CA LEU A 505 19.31 21.34 -1.08
C LEU A 505 20.55 20.85 -1.84
N GLU A 506 20.36 20.35 -3.05
CA GLU A 506 21.41 19.70 -3.84
C GLU A 506 22.35 20.69 -4.53
N PHE A 507 21.83 21.81 -5.01
CA PHE A 507 22.58 22.77 -5.84
C PHE A 507 22.74 24.13 -5.20
N GLY A 508 21.83 24.54 -4.31
CA GLY A 508 21.91 25.83 -3.63
C GLY A 508 23.13 25.97 -2.71
N ARG A 509 23.45 27.20 -2.33
CA ARG A 509 24.30 27.47 -1.18
C ARG A 509 23.57 27.00 0.08
N THR A 510 24.18 26.13 0.87
CA THR A 510 23.52 25.48 2.00
C THR A 510 24.29 25.69 3.30
N GLN A 511 23.61 25.91 4.42
CA GLN A 511 24.18 25.87 5.77
C GLN A 511 23.27 25.05 6.66
N MET A 512 23.82 24.19 7.51
CA MET A 512 23.05 23.35 8.42
C MET A 512 23.48 23.59 9.86
N GLN A 513 22.53 23.73 10.77
CA GLN A 513 22.80 23.92 12.19
C GLN A 513 21.89 23.00 13.00
N HIS A 514 22.48 22.27 13.95
CA HIS A 514 21.70 21.54 14.93
C HIS A 514 21.40 22.48 16.11
N LEU A 515 20.13 22.81 16.31
CA LEU A 515 19.68 23.78 17.31
C LEU A 515 19.06 23.08 18.52
N SER A 516 19.34 23.61 19.70
CA SER A 516 18.70 23.21 20.97
C SER A 516 18.39 24.42 21.83
N GLN A 517 17.65 24.21 22.93
CA GLN A 517 17.36 25.25 23.90
C GLN A 517 18.64 25.91 24.45
N ALA A 518 18.71 27.24 24.40
CA ALA A 518 19.73 27.99 25.11
C ALA A 518 19.46 27.97 26.64
N PRO A 519 20.48 27.95 27.51
CA PRO A 519 20.30 27.82 28.97
C PRO A 519 19.34 28.85 29.61
N PHE A 520 19.21 30.03 29.01
CA PHE A 520 18.38 31.14 29.46
C PHE A 520 17.03 31.24 28.72
N SER A 521 16.72 30.29 27.85
CA SER A 521 15.50 30.28 27.04
C SER A 521 14.27 29.95 27.87
N LYS A 522 13.18 30.69 27.67
CA LYS A 522 11.95 30.62 28.46
C LYS A 522 10.90 29.67 27.84
N PHE A 523 11.30 28.46 27.49
CA PHE A 523 10.31 27.41 27.14
C PHE A 523 9.38 27.13 28.35
N PRO A 524 8.15 26.64 28.14
CA PRO A 524 7.17 26.43 29.21
C PRO A 524 7.69 25.55 30.36
N GLN A 525 7.17 25.75 31.57
CA GLN A 525 7.43 24.85 32.70
C GLN A 525 6.78 23.48 32.39
N ASP A 526 7.48 22.36 32.65
CA ASP A 526 7.09 20.99 32.23
C ASP A 526 7.12 20.69 30.72
N SER A 527 7.98 21.44 30.01
CA SER A 527 8.28 21.38 28.58
C SER A 527 8.47 19.99 27.94
N GLU A 528 8.82 18.95 28.69
CA GLU A 528 9.08 17.61 28.12
C GLU A 528 7.88 17.04 27.36
N SER A 529 6.67 17.49 27.70
CA SER A 529 5.42 17.11 27.03
C SER A 529 4.82 18.19 26.13
N ASP A 530 5.49 19.34 26.03
CA ASP A 530 5.05 20.48 25.22
C ASP A 530 5.53 20.31 23.76
N PRO A 531 4.63 20.37 22.76
CA PRO A 531 5.01 20.18 21.36
C PRO A 531 6.09 21.15 20.86
N LEU A 532 6.09 22.40 21.35
CA LEU A 532 7.07 23.40 20.94
C LEU A 532 8.48 23.02 21.42
N PHE A 533 8.58 22.58 22.67
CA PHE A 533 9.86 22.14 23.22
C PHE A 533 10.32 20.82 22.60
N GLN A 534 9.41 19.86 22.40
CA GLN A 534 9.74 18.61 21.72
C GLN A 534 10.23 18.83 20.29
N MET A 535 9.67 19.79 19.55
CA MET A 535 10.09 20.06 18.17
C MET A 535 11.37 20.89 18.09
N PHE A 536 11.57 21.88 18.97
CA PHE A 536 12.65 22.86 18.81
C PHE A 536 13.63 22.95 20.00
N GLY A 537 13.18 22.62 21.20
CA GLY A 537 13.98 22.73 22.42
C GLY A 537 15.03 21.62 22.56
N VAL A 538 14.77 20.45 21.98
CA VAL A 538 15.56 19.23 22.20
C VAL A 538 16.47 18.84 21.03
N GLY A 539 16.29 19.43 19.84
CA GLY A 539 17.11 19.13 18.68
C GLY A 539 16.34 19.27 17.36
N ALA A 540 16.46 20.43 16.71
CA ALA A 540 15.97 20.65 15.35
C ALA A 540 17.14 21.01 14.43
N PHE A 541 17.13 20.50 13.20
CA PHE A 541 18.16 20.83 12.22
C PHE A 541 17.66 21.94 11.30
N PHE A 542 18.25 23.12 11.43
CA PHE A 542 17.94 24.26 10.61
C PHE A 542 18.86 24.29 9.39
N ILE A 543 18.27 24.19 8.21
CA ILE A 543 18.97 24.15 6.93
C ILE A 543 18.63 25.41 6.15
N LYS A 544 19.58 26.33 6.04
CA LYS A 544 19.42 27.53 5.21
C LYS A 544 19.82 27.19 3.79
N THR A 545 19.01 27.60 2.83
CA THR A 545 19.36 27.45 1.40
C THR A 545 19.20 28.77 0.66
N GLN A 546 20.11 29.02 -0.27
CA GLN A 546 19.99 30.08 -1.26
C GLN A 546 20.28 29.48 -2.63
N TYR A 547 19.34 29.58 -3.55
CA TYR A 547 19.46 29.00 -4.89
C TYR A 547 18.79 29.92 -5.90
N LYS A 548 19.51 30.28 -6.98
CA LYS A 548 19.02 31.25 -7.98
C LYS A 548 18.56 32.58 -7.38
N GLY A 549 19.27 33.06 -6.37
CA GLY A 549 18.95 34.32 -5.67
C GLY A 549 17.82 34.22 -4.65
N GLU A 550 17.06 33.12 -4.61
CA GLU A 550 15.95 32.92 -3.67
C GLU A 550 16.44 32.20 -2.41
N ARG A 551 16.02 32.70 -1.24
CA ARG A 551 16.30 32.08 0.06
C ARG A 551 15.08 31.28 0.53
N VAL A 552 15.28 30.00 0.80
CA VAL A 552 14.30 29.13 1.46
C VAL A 552 15.01 28.40 2.60
N ASP A 553 14.48 28.52 3.81
CA ASP A 553 15.04 27.84 4.96
C ASP A 553 14.14 26.64 5.33
N TYR A 554 14.76 25.50 5.63
CA TYR A 554 14.09 24.25 6.02
C TYR A 554 14.40 23.87 7.46
N ILE A 555 13.48 23.15 8.08
CA ILE A 555 13.67 22.49 9.36
C ILE A 555 13.54 20.99 9.15
N TYR A 556 14.59 20.23 9.43
CA TYR A 556 14.44 18.80 9.68
C TYR A 556 14.11 18.60 11.16
N LEU A 557 12.96 18.00 11.42
CA LEU A 557 12.44 17.69 12.74
C LEU A 557 12.54 16.18 12.95
N PRO A 558 13.59 15.68 13.61
CA PRO A 558 13.73 14.26 13.85
C PRO A 558 12.54 13.67 14.61
N GLN A 559 11.81 14.46 15.43
CA GLN A 559 10.60 13.99 16.13
C GLN A 559 9.49 13.49 15.22
N LEU A 560 9.31 14.21 14.12
CA LEU A 560 8.24 13.99 13.17
C LEU A 560 8.74 13.20 11.97
N GLY A 561 10.07 13.01 11.88
CA GLY A 561 10.70 12.41 10.74
C GLY A 561 10.33 13.16 9.47
N ARG A 562 10.36 14.49 9.48
CA ARG A 562 9.95 15.31 8.33
C ARG A 562 10.87 16.50 8.14
N ILE A 563 11.04 16.88 6.88
CA ILE A 563 11.64 18.15 6.48
C ILE A 563 10.51 19.07 6.04
N ILE A 564 10.44 20.25 6.65
CA ILE A 564 9.42 21.27 6.36
C ILE A 564 10.09 22.61 6.07
N LYS A 565 9.37 23.54 5.47
CA LYS A 565 9.85 24.93 5.34
C LYS A 565 9.66 25.66 6.67
N ASN A 566 10.52 26.64 6.89
CA ASN A 566 10.49 27.46 8.09
C ASN A 566 9.18 28.26 8.18
N GLY A 567 8.32 27.86 9.13
CA GLY A 567 7.01 28.45 9.36
C GLY A 567 5.82 27.65 8.80
N ASP A 568 6.07 26.49 8.18
CA ASP A 568 5.00 25.58 7.78
C ASP A 568 4.18 25.10 8.98
N PRO A 569 2.87 24.81 8.83
CA PRO A 569 2.05 24.32 9.93
C PRO A 569 2.63 23.08 10.62
N LEU A 570 2.50 23.03 11.95
CA LEU A 570 3.01 21.93 12.77
C LEU A 570 1.97 21.49 13.80
N PRO A 571 1.73 20.17 13.98
CA PRO A 571 0.76 19.69 14.96
C PRO A 571 1.10 20.15 16.38
N GLY A 572 0.14 20.76 17.07
CA GLY A 572 0.33 21.24 18.44
C GLY A 572 1.23 22.46 18.60
N VAL A 573 1.78 23.01 17.50
CA VAL A 573 2.53 24.27 17.50
C VAL A 573 1.64 25.38 16.92
N PRO A 574 1.54 26.55 17.58
CA PRO A 574 0.76 27.65 17.04
C PRO A 574 1.24 28.11 15.66
N GLU A 575 0.30 28.39 14.75
CA GLU A 575 0.59 28.93 13.43
C GLU A 575 1.38 30.25 13.47
N GLY A 576 2.11 30.53 12.38
CA GLY A 576 2.94 31.73 12.25
C GLY A 576 4.23 31.68 13.06
N TRP A 577 4.69 30.48 13.44
CA TRP A 577 6.01 30.30 14.02
C TRP A 577 7.11 30.49 12.96
N ARG A 578 8.33 30.83 13.39
CA ARG A 578 9.52 30.83 12.50
C ARG A 578 10.80 30.83 13.32
N ILE A 579 11.84 30.20 12.79
CA ILE A 579 13.21 30.39 13.29
C ILE A 579 13.82 31.59 12.59
N LYS A 580 14.32 32.55 13.39
CA LYS A 580 15.18 33.63 12.92
C LYS A 580 16.61 33.36 13.32
N ASN A 581 17.53 33.66 12.42
CA ASN A 581 18.95 33.67 12.70
C ASN A 581 19.51 35.02 12.24
N GLU A 582 19.88 35.87 13.19
CA GLU A 582 20.30 37.26 12.97
C GLU A 582 21.84 37.43 13.06
N GLY A 583 22.62 36.39 12.77
CA GLY A 583 24.09 36.42 12.84
C GLY A 583 24.65 35.83 14.14
N LEU A 584 25.97 35.99 14.36
CA LEU A 584 26.81 35.33 15.39
C LEU A 584 26.10 35.18 16.75
N GLY A 585 25.51 34.01 16.98
CA GLY A 585 25.03 33.54 18.29
C GLY A 585 23.55 33.75 18.61
N ASN A 586 22.80 34.56 17.86
CA ASN A 586 21.37 34.82 18.13
C ASN A 586 20.47 34.07 17.14
N THR A 587 20.22 32.79 17.44
CA THR A 587 19.15 32.02 16.79
C THR A 587 17.97 31.94 17.74
N GLY A 588 16.76 32.25 17.25
CA GLY A 588 15.57 32.28 18.09
C GLY A 588 14.36 31.75 17.34
N LEU A 589 13.55 30.96 18.02
CA LEU A 589 12.22 30.57 17.56
C LEU A 589 11.22 31.65 17.98
N ILE A 590 10.46 32.19 17.03
CA ILE A 590 9.39 33.14 17.27
C ILE A 590 8.07 32.42 17.11
N VAL A 591 7.20 32.45 18.12
CA VAL A 591 5.83 31.91 18.06
C VAL A 591 4.88 32.93 18.65
N LYS A 592 3.87 33.38 17.90
CA LYS A 592 2.88 34.38 18.35
C LYS A 592 3.52 35.61 19.03
N GLY A 593 4.63 36.10 18.48
CA GLY A 593 5.37 37.27 19.01
C GLY A 593 6.27 36.98 20.23
N LYS A 594 6.26 35.76 20.79
CA LYS A 594 7.19 35.33 21.84
C LYS A 594 8.47 34.75 21.23
N ALA A 595 9.62 35.10 21.77
CA ALA A 595 10.91 34.60 21.34
C ALA A 595 11.47 33.57 22.33
N TYR A 596 11.89 32.42 21.81
CA TYR A 596 12.55 31.34 22.53
C TYR A 596 13.98 31.22 21.99
N ALA A 597 14.96 31.44 22.85
CA ALA A 597 16.36 31.39 22.46
C ALA A 597 16.81 29.95 22.15
N LEU A 598 17.48 29.79 21.02
CA LEU A 598 18.09 28.55 20.56
C LEU A 598 19.60 28.75 20.44
N LYS A 599 20.37 27.72 20.74
CA LYS A 599 21.82 27.69 20.52
C LYS A 599 22.17 26.60 19.50
N PRO A 600 23.13 26.84 18.59
CA PRO A 600 23.70 25.77 17.80
C PRO A 600 24.52 24.85 18.72
N ILE A 601 24.19 23.56 18.74
CA ILE A 601 25.06 22.50 19.26
C ILE A 601 26.19 22.26 18.25
N TRP A 602 25.81 22.28 16.98
CA TRP A 602 26.71 22.08 15.85
C TRP A 602 26.34 23.01 14.70
N SER A 603 27.31 23.32 13.84
CA SER A 603 27.10 24.07 12.60
C SER A 603 28.03 23.61 11.50
N TYR A 604 27.46 23.35 10.32
CA TYR A 604 28.18 23.17 9.07
C TYR A 604 28.55 24.53 8.49
N ILE A 605 29.84 24.72 8.18
CA ILE A 605 30.27 25.85 7.35
C ILE A 605 29.83 25.52 5.92
N GLY A 606 28.90 26.33 5.41
CA GLY A 606 28.06 25.96 4.29
C GLY A 606 28.75 25.50 3.00
N ALA A 607 28.05 24.69 2.20
CA ALA A 607 28.49 24.37 0.85
C ALA A 607 28.13 25.51 -0.12
N PRO A 608 29.01 25.86 -1.08
CA PRO A 608 28.69 26.86 -2.09
C PRO A 608 27.57 26.39 -3.02
N GLU A 609 26.93 27.35 -3.69
CA GLU A 609 26.05 27.04 -4.81
C GLU A 609 26.85 26.36 -5.94
N ARG A 610 26.28 25.31 -6.54
CA ARG A 610 26.91 24.59 -7.65
C ARG A 610 26.67 25.32 -8.97
N PRO A 611 27.66 25.37 -9.86
CA PRO A 611 27.51 26.01 -11.17
C PRO A 611 26.57 25.21 -12.08
N GLU A 612 25.79 25.90 -12.91
CA GLU A 612 25.00 25.30 -13.99
C GLU A 612 25.91 24.83 -15.17
N PRO A 613 25.50 23.81 -15.95
CA PRO A 613 24.29 23.02 -15.82
C PRO A 613 24.46 21.87 -14.83
N HIS A 614 23.41 21.61 -14.05
CA HIS A 614 23.35 20.49 -13.12
C HIS A 614 22.02 19.76 -13.23
N THR A 615 22.03 18.45 -13.02
CA THR A 615 20.85 17.59 -13.09
C THR A 615 20.74 16.81 -11.79
N LEU A 616 19.52 16.65 -11.27
CA LEU A 616 19.29 15.75 -10.13
C LEU A 616 19.70 14.33 -10.55
N THR A 617 20.52 13.67 -9.72
CA THR A 617 20.86 12.26 -9.94
C THR A 617 19.63 11.37 -9.72
N GLN A 618 19.72 10.10 -10.13
CA GLN A 618 18.71 9.10 -9.80
C GLN A 618 18.41 9.12 -8.31
N GLU A 619 17.13 9.17 -7.95
CA GLU A 619 16.67 9.53 -6.61
C GLU A 619 16.93 8.48 -5.53
N ASN A 620 17.44 7.30 -5.92
CA ASN A 620 17.67 6.17 -5.01
C ASN A 620 19.09 6.17 -4.42
N THR A 621 19.97 7.02 -4.95
CA THR A 621 21.35 7.15 -4.47
C THR A 621 21.55 8.56 -3.93
N PRO A 622 21.81 8.70 -2.62
CA PRO A 622 22.18 9.97 -2.02
C PRO A 622 23.36 10.61 -2.76
N SER A 623 23.30 11.92 -2.99
CA SER A 623 24.46 12.65 -3.48
C SER A 623 25.56 12.70 -2.41
N GLU A 624 26.79 13.01 -2.80
CA GLU A 624 27.90 13.24 -1.86
C GLU A 624 27.54 14.33 -0.83
N ARG A 625 26.83 15.37 -1.27
CA ARG A 625 26.39 16.47 -0.41
C ARG A 625 25.37 16.00 0.62
N MET A 626 24.32 15.31 0.20
CA MET A 626 23.31 14.78 1.13
C MET A 626 23.92 13.72 2.05
N SER A 627 24.85 12.91 1.55
CA SER A 627 25.61 11.94 2.36
C SER A 627 26.44 12.62 3.45
N THR A 628 27.02 13.79 3.16
CA THR A 628 27.75 14.59 4.16
C THR A 628 26.83 15.09 5.27
N PHE A 629 25.64 15.60 4.93
CA PHE A 629 24.64 16.01 5.92
C PHE A 629 24.14 14.83 6.77
N ALA A 630 23.85 13.70 6.12
CA ALA A 630 23.41 12.48 6.79
C ALA A 630 24.48 11.90 7.73
N LYS A 631 25.76 11.93 7.30
CA LYS A 631 26.88 11.51 8.14
C LYS A 631 27.01 12.39 9.38
N GLN A 632 26.90 13.71 9.23
CA GLN A 632 26.94 14.57 10.40
C GLN A 632 25.80 14.28 11.36
N LEU A 633 24.57 14.13 10.82
CA LEU A 633 23.43 13.77 11.63
C LEU A 633 23.71 12.48 12.42
N SER A 634 24.31 11.48 11.76
CA SER A 634 24.75 10.24 12.40
C SER A 634 25.77 10.53 13.51
N ASP A 635 26.80 11.34 13.27
CA ASP A 635 27.83 11.68 14.27
C ASP A 635 27.24 12.42 15.49
N ASP A 636 26.27 13.32 15.29
CA ASP A 636 25.55 14.02 16.35
C ASP A 636 24.74 13.02 17.21
N TYR A 637 24.01 12.10 16.58
CA TYR A 637 23.26 11.05 17.28
C TYR A 637 24.20 10.04 17.95
N LYS A 638 25.33 9.71 17.33
CA LYS A 638 26.36 8.86 17.93
C LYS A 638 26.89 9.50 19.20
N THR A 639 27.19 10.79 19.18
CA THR A 639 27.63 11.53 20.38
C THR A 639 26.57 11.50 21.48
N ALA A 640 25.29 11.70 21.12
CA ALA A 640 24.18 11.61 22.06
C ALA A 640 24.05 10.21 22.68
N VAL A 641 24.20 9.16 21.86
CA VAL A 641 24.19 7.76 22.32
C VAL A 641 25.47 7.40 23.09
N ASP A 642 26.66 7.85 22.71
CA ASP A 642 27.91 7.52 23.41
C ASP A 642 27.91 8.04 24.85
N ASN A 643 27.21 9.14 25.10
CA ASN A 643 26.96 9.62 26.46
C ASN A 643 26.22 8.54 27.31
N LEU A 644 25.36 7.69 26.73
CA LEU A 644 24.71 6.59 27.45
C LEU A 644 25.64 5.51 27.95
N LYS A 645 26.84 5.37 27.38
CA LYS A 645 27.73 4.24 27.66
C LYS A 645 27.99 4.07 29.15
N SER A 646 28.14 5.18 29.87
CA SER A 646 28.36 5.17 31.32
C SER A 646 27.12 4.69 32.11
N ALA A 647 25.91 5.03 31.66
CA ALA A 647 24.66 4.61 32.28
C ALA A 647 24.34 3.13 31.99
N ALA A 648 24.49 2.71 30.72
CA ALA A 648 24.27 1.34 30.25
C ALA A 648 25.32 0.35 30.78
N ASN A 649 26.51 0.83 31.16
CA ASN A 649 27.52 0.03 31.84
C ASN A 649 27.02 -0.53 33.17
N GLY A 650 25.98 0.08 33.80
CA GLY A 650 25.33 -0.46 34.99
C GLY A 650 26.28 -0.60 36.18
N LEU A 651 26.28 0.36 37.11
CA LEU A 651 27.13 0.31 38.30
C LEU A 651 26.70 -0.87 39.20
N SER A 652 27.64 -1.75 39.58
CA SER A 652 27.47 -2.72 40.68
C SER A 652 27.11 -1.99 41.99
N ASP A 653 26.53 -2.69 42.99
CA ASP A 653 26.21 -2.05 44.29
C ASP A 653 27.43 -1.35 44.93
N SER A 654 28.65 -1.79 44.64
CA SER A 654 29.90 -1.11 45.04
C SER A 654 30.21 0.18 44.28
N GLU A 655 29.76 0.31 43.03
CA GLU A 655 29.99 1.47 42.14
C GLU A 655 28.86 2.52 42.26
N LYS A 656 27.66 2.13 42.74
CA LYS A 656 26.46 2.99 42.87
C LYS A 656 26.58 4.17 43.83
N LYS A 657 27.63 4.22 44.67
CA LYS A 657 27.73 5.18 45.79
C LYS A 657 28.05 6.64 45.37
N SER A 658 28.24 6.96 44.09
CA SER A 658 28.72 8.30 43.67
C SER A 658 28.06 9.00 42.48
N ALA A 659 27.13 8.42 41.70
CA ALA A 659 26.88 8.99 40.36
C ALA A 659 25.46 8.84 39.78
N ARG A 660 24.39 9.36 40.43
CA ARG A 660 23.05 9.07 39.87
C ARG A 660 21.88 10.06 39.96
N LEU A 661 22.03 11.39 39.90
CA LEU A 661 20.83 12.24 39.82
C LEU A 661 20.70 13.27 38.68
N HIS A 662 21.78 13.75 38.05
CA HIS A 662 21.64 14.80 37.01
C HIS A 662 21.88 14.35 35.56
N PHE A 663 22.46 13.18 35.33
CA PHE A 663 22.87 12.73 33.99
C PHE A 663 21.70 12.25 33.11
N VAL A 664 20.69 11.61 33.70
CA VAL A 664 19.66 10.85 32.95
C VAL A 664 18.61 11.75 32.28
N LYS A 665 18.31 12.93 32.84
CA LYS A 665 17.23 13.81 32.34
C LYS A 665 17.60 14.55 31.05
N ASN A 666 18.75 15.25 31.02
CA ASN A 666 19.23 15.94 29.82
C ASN A 666 19.55 14.96 28.68
N PHE A 667 19.96 13.75 29.04
CA PHE A 667 20.22 12.64 28.15
C PHE A 667 18.94 12.20 27.40
N LEU A 668 17.86 11.84 28.12
CA LEU A 668 16.63 11.32 27.52
C LEU A 668 16.00 12.34 26.56
N LEU A 669 16.05 13.62 26.92
CA LEU A 669 15.55 14.70 26.07
C LEU A 669 16.30 14.80 24.74
N SER A 670 17.61 14.55 24.72
CA SER A 670 18.43 14.60 23.50
C SER A 670 18.17 13.45 22.51
N LEU A 671 17.45 12.40 22.93
CA LEU A 671 17.12 11.23 22.10
C LEU A 671 15.68 11.18 21.61
N LEU A 672 14.85 12.20 21.86
CA LEU A 672 13.56 12.34 21.20
C LEU A 672 13.81 12.30 19.66
N PRO A 673 13.10 11.51 18.82
CA PRO A 673 11.83 10.79 19.01
C PRO A 673 11.88 9.54 19.86
N PHE A 674 13.04 8.93 20.09
CA PHE A 674 13.22 7.61 20.69
C PHE A 674 13.34 7.63 22.22
N HIS A 675 12.85 8.70 22.85
CA HIS A 675 12.91 8.89 24.30
C HIS A 675 12.29 7.71 25.04
N ASP A 676 11.07 7.33 24.68
CA ASP A 676 10.31 6.31 25.40
C ASP A 676 10.84 4.90 25.13
N LEU A 677 11.33 4.63 23.91
CA LEU A 677 12.13 3.44 23.61
C LEU A 677 13.29 3.31 24.60
N VAL A 678 14.15 4.33 24.68
CA VAL A 678 15.38 4.24 25.48
C VAL A 678 15.10 4.29 26.98
N LYS A 679 14.10 5.05 27.41
CA LYS A 679 13.60 5.06 28.80
C LYS A 679 13.16 3.66 29.22
N ASN A 680 12.33 2.99 28.43
CA ASN A 680 11.85 1.65 28.76
C ASN A 680 12.97 0.61 28.75
N ILE A 681 13.98 0.74 27.88
CA ILE A 681 15.15 -0.13 27.93
C ILE A 681 15.93 0.06 29.24
N ILE A 682 16.16 1.31 29.66
CA ILE A 682 16.85 1.62 30.92
C ILE A 682 16.05 1.12 32.14
N GLU A 683 14.72 1.23 32.09
CA GLU A 683 13.81 0.76 33.14
C GLU A 683 13.62 -0.76 33.15
N GLY A 684 14.21 -1.49 32.19
CA GLY A 684 14.11 -2.95 32.08
C GLY A 684 12.80 -3.45 31.49
N ASN A 685 11.95 -2.54 30.99
CA ASN A 685 10.68 -2.85 30.36
C ASN A 685 10.87 -3.20 28.88
N LYS A 686 11.39 -4.40 28.62
CA LYS A 686 11.78 -4.87 27.28
C LYS A 686 10.60 -4.93 26.31
N HIS A 687 9.39 -5.23 26.81
CA HIS A 687 8.18 -5.25 25.99
C HIS A 687 7.82 -3.83 25.53
N ASP A 688 7.69 -2.90 26.46
CA ASP A 688 7.27 -1.54 26.11
C ASP A 688 8.38 -0.76 25.39
N ALA A 689 9.64 -1.16 25.54
CA ALA A 689 10.75 -0.68 24.73
C ALA A 689 10.52 -1.00 23.24
N VAL A 690 10.29 -2.26 22.91
CA VAL A 690 10.04 -2.68 21.52
C VAL A 690 8.78 -1.99 20.98
N VAL A 691 7.70 -1.95 21.77
CA VAL A 691 6.45 -1.30 21.37
C VAL A 691 6.65 0.20 21.11
N ASN A 692 7.30 0.92 22.01
CA ASN A 692 7.51 2.37 21.85
C ASN A 692 8.51 2.70 20.75
N GLY A 693 9.59 1.92 20.57
CA GLY A 693 10.51 2.11 19.46
C GLY A 693 9.84 1.95 18.10
N VAL A 694 8.93 0.98 17.99
CA VAL A 694 8.16 0.77 16.77
C VAL A 694 7.20 1.95 16.54
N TYR A 695 6.49 2.43 17.57
CA TYR A 695 5.64 3.61 17.43
C TYR A 695 6.42 4.89 17.13
N ASP A 696 7.59 5.06 17.73
CA ASP A 696 8.50 6.16 17.45
C ASP A 696 8.93 6.09 15.99
N PHE A 697 9.37 4.94 15.48
CA PHE A 697 9.70 4.77 14.07
C PHE A 697 8.50 5.01 13.16
N ILE A 698 7.34 4.40 13.42
CA ILE A 698 6.12 4.58 12.61
C ILE A 698 5.71 6.06 12.59
N GLY A 699 5.79 6.74 13.73
CA GLY A 699 5.51 8.18 13.84
C GLY A 699 6.37 9.05 12.92
N LEU A 700 7.53 8.54 12.48
CA LEU A 700 8.46 9.22 11.58
C LEU A 700 8.09 9.03 10.10
N PHE A 701 7.26 8.04 9.78
CA PHE A 701 6.68 7.81 8.45
C PHE A 701 5.19 8.15 8.40
N ASN A 702 4.53 8.31 9.55
CA ASN A 702 3.15 8.74 9.68
C ASN A 702 2.94 9.45 11.04
N PRO A 703 3.13 10.78 11.10
CA PRO A 703 3.03 11.57 12.34
C PRO A 703 1.68 11.44 13.07
N ALA A 704 0.59 11.14 12.33
CA ALA A 704 -0.74 10.94 12.90
C ALA A 704 -0.82 9.72 13.83
N ALA A 705 0.06 8.72 13.65
CA ALA A 705 0.12 7.54 14.51
C ALA A 705 0.73 7.82 15.90
N LYS A 706 1.53 8.90 16.05
CA LYS A 706 2.22 9.24 17.32
C LYS A 706 1.37 10.07 18.28
N GLY A 707 0.34 10.77 17.78
CA GLY A 707 -0.56 11.62 18.59
C GLY A 707 -1.56 10.88 19.49
N GLY A 708 -1.57 9.55 19.49
CA GLY A 708 -2.61 8.71 20.08
C GLY A 708 -2.49 8.40 21.59
N PHE A 709 -1.39 8.72 22.27
CA PHE A 709 -1.25 8.33 23.69
C PHE A 709 -2.07 9.19 24.67
N LYS A 710 -2.61 10.34 24.25
CA LYS A 710 -3.41 11.22 25.13
C LYS A 710 -4.91 11.28 24.81
N ALA A 711 -5.42 10.47 23.89
CA ALA A 711 -6.84 10.39 23.55
C ALA A 711 -7.38 8.95 23.63
N VAL A 712 -7.21 8.31 24.79
CA VAL A 712 -7.93 7.07 25.14
C VAL A 712 -9.37 7.45 25.47
N ASN A 713 -10.24 7.52 24.46
CA ASN A 713 -11.71 7.47 24.62
C ASN A 713 -12.45 7.25 23.27
N VAL A 714 -11.96 6.35 22.42
CA VAL A 714 -12.75 5.82 21.28
C VAL A 714 -12.78 4.30 21.40
N GLY A 715 -13.98 3.74 21.46
CA GLY A 715 -14.26 2.36 21.88
C GLY A 715 -13.58 1.26 21.07
N ALA A 716 -13.64 0.04 21.63
CA ALA A 716 -12.89 -1.17 21.30
C ALA A 716 -13.06 -1.79 19.88
N LYS A 717 -13.27 -1.00 18.82
CA LYS A 717 -13.38 -1.49 17.43
C LYS A 717 -12.47 -0.80 16.40
N GLY A 718 -11.52 0.03 16.83
CA GLY A 718 -10.65 0.82 15.92
C GLY A 718 -9.16 0.47 15.88
N VAL A 719 -8.75 -0.70 16.38
CA VAL A 719 -7.32 -0.99 16.70
C VAL A 719 -6.67 -2.04 15.76
N SER A 720 -7.38 -2.60 14.77
CA SER A 720 -6.90 -3.78 14.02
C SER A 720 -5.86 -3.50 12.93
N SER A 721 -5.95 -2.39 12.18
CA SER A 721 -5.10 -2.15 11.00
C SER A 721 -3.64 -1.83 11.36
N VAL A 722 -3.41 -1.09 12.43
CA VAL A 722 -2.06 -0.86 13.00
C VAL A 722 -1.54 -2.12 13.69
N LEU A 723 -2.39 -2.90 14.38
CA LEU A 723 -1.93 -4.15 15.00
C LEU A 723 -1.55 -5.24 13.98
N THR A 724 -2.07 -5.19 12.75
CA THR A 724 -1.71 -6.17 11.70
C THR A 724 -0.37 -5.83 11.04
N PHE A 725 -0.07 -4.54 10.88
CA PHE A 725 1.27 -4.00 10.59
C PHE A 725 2.30 -4.40 11.67
N LEU A 726 1.86 -4.55 12.93
CA LEU A 726 2.68 -4.87 14.11
C LEU A 726 2.76 -6.37 14.46
N LYS A 727 1.74 -7.18 14.16
CA LYS A 727 1.67 -8.61 14.57
C LYS A 727 2.77 -9.46 13.92
N GLY A 728 3.28 -9.07 12.76
CA GLY A 728 4.46 -9.70 12.15
C GLY A 728 5.76 -9.41 12.90
N ALA A 729 5.88 -8.27 13.59
CA ALA A 729 7.06 -7.88 14.38
C ALA A 729 7.03 -8.41 15.82
N ALA A 730 5.84 -8.54 16.42
CA ALA A 730 5.71 -8.96 17.82
C ALA A 730 5.76 -10.48 18.05
N LYS A 731 5.43 -11.31 17.04
CA LYS A 731 5.33 -12.78 17.20
C LYS A 731 6.63 -13.54 16.92
N ALA A 732 7.63 -12.88 16.35
CA ALA A 732 8.91 -13.48 16.01
C ALA A 732 10.02 -12.55 16.49
N GLY A 733 10.77 -12.94 17.52
CA GLY A 733 12.02 -12.26 17.86
C GLY A 733 12.90 -12.15 16.61
N LEU A 734 13.04 -10.93 16.08
CA LEU A 734 14.04 -10.48 15.11
C LEU A 734 14.22 -11.28 13.81
N LYS A 735 13.30 -12.17 13.40
CA LYS A 735 13.48 -12.95 12.15
C LYS A 735 12.49 -12.64 11.01
N GLU A 736 11.30 -12.08 11.26
CA GLU A 736 10.27 -12.01 10.20
C GLU A 736 9.49 -10.69 10.05
N GLY A 737 9.61 -9.72 10.95
CA GLY A 737 8.70 -8.57 10.98
C GLY A 737 9.25 -7.25 10.48
N ILE A 738 9.17 -7.00 9.17
CA ILE A 738 9.23 -5.65 8.61
C ILE A 738 7.97 -5.46 7.75
N PRO A 739 7.21 -4.36 7.90
CA PRO A 739 5.93 -4.16 7.21
C PRO A 739 6.03 -4.26 5.69
N PHE A 740 7.18 -3.88 5.15
CA PHE A 740 7.48 -3.99 3.73
C PHE A 740 7.94 -5.41 3.33
N LYS A 741 8.41 -6.23 4.26
CA LYS A 741 8.83 -7.63 4.02
C LYS A 741 7.64 -8.54 3.72
N GLY A 742 6.45 -8.27 4.26
CA GLY A 742 5.22 -9.03 3.91
C GLY A 742 4.86 -8.94 2.42
N PHE A 743 5.17 -7.81 1.76
CA PHE A 743 4.98 -7.61 0.33
C PHE A 743 6.00 -8.37 -0.54
N TYR A 744 7.14 -8.77 0.03
CA TYR A 744 8.26 -9.39 -0.70
C TYR A 744 8.58 -10.84 -0.28
N ASP A 745 8.28 -11.28 0.96
CA ASP A 745 8.89 -12.48 1.53
C ASP A 745 7.94 -13.48 2.23
N VAL A 746 6.66 -13.17 2.47
CA VAL A 746 5.74 -14.13 3.10
C VAL A 746 4.79 -14.76 2.06
N GLY A 747 5.01 -16.04 1.77
CA GLY A 747 4.04 -16.95 1.14
C GLY A 747 3.75 -16.82 -0.37
N SER A 748 3.82 -15.63 -0.97
CA SER A 748 3.35 -15.41 -2.36
C SER A 748 4.38 -14.80 -3.33
N GLY A 749 5.57 -14.42 -2.86
CA GLY A 749 6.74 -14.18 -3.72
C GLY A 749 6.51 -13.24 -4.91
N PHE A 750 5.90 -12.07 -4.70
CA PHE A 750 5.58 -11.13 -5.78
C PHE A 750 6.81 -10.62 -6.55
N PHE A 751 8.00 -10.60 -5.93
CA PHE A 751 9.25 -10.14 -6.58
C PHE A 751 10.49 -10.95 -6.17
N LYS A 752 10.39 -12.26 -5.94
CA LYS A 752 11.61 -13.13 -5.93
C LYS A 752 12.17 -13.28 -7.35
N LEU A 753 12.58 -12.17 -7.94
CA LEU A 753 13.23 -12.08 -9.25
C LEU A 753 14.74 -11.90 -9.04
N GLY A 754 15.38 -12.94 -8.53
CA GLY A 754 16.80 -13.15 -8.81
C GLY A 754 16.96 -13.57 -10.28
N ASN A 755 18.04 -13.19 -10.94
CA ASN A 755 18.37 -13.51 -12.35
C ASN A 755 18.20 -15.00 -12.75
N SER A 756 18.09 -15.93 -11.79
CA SER A 756 17.86 -17.36 -12.03
C SER A 756 16.36 -17.76 -12.15
N ALA A 757 15.43 -16.97 -11.60
CA ALA A 757 13.99 -17.27 -11.62
C ALA A 757 13.27 -16.84 -12.91
N LEU A 758 13.80 -15.84 -13.64
CA LEU A 758 13.33 -15.45 -14.98
C LEU A 758 13.39 -16.59 -16.01
N LYS A 759 14.18 -17.64 -15.75
CA LYS A 759 14.32 -18.82 -16.63
C LYS A 759 13.50 -20.04 -16.19
N ALA A 760 12.88 -20.01 -15.00
CA ALA A 760 12.25 -21.19 -14.38
C ALA A 760 10.76 -21.00 -14.06
N ALA A 761 10.21 -19.78 -14.17
CA ALA A 761 8.77 -19.56 -14.16
C ALA A 761 8.19 -19.83 -15.57
N PRO A 762 6.96 -20.35 -15.70
CA PRO A 762 6.29 -20.37 -17.01
C PRO A 762 6.31 -18.94 -17.54
N SER A 763 6.76 -18.76 -18.78
CA SER A 763 6.97 -17.48 -19.43
C SER A 763 5.78 -16.57 -19.18
N VAL A 764 5.95 -15.62 -18.26
CA VAL A 764 5.02 -14.51 -18.09
C VAL A 764 5.23 -13.66 -19.32
N ASP A 765 4.41 -13.89 -20.35
CA ASP A 765 4.50 -13.15 -21.60
C ASP A 765 4.25 -11.67 -21.33
N LEU A 766 5.32 -10.89 -21.27
CA LEU A 766 5.29 -9.47 -20.99
C LEU A 766 4.57 -8.67 -22.09
N ALA A 767 4.37 -9.24 -23.28
CA ALA A 767 3.49 -8.64 -24.30
C ALA A 767 2.02 -8.64 -23.85
N SER A 768 1.58 -9.68 -23.12
CA SER A 768 0.23 -9.74 -22.52
C SER A 768 0.03 -8.76 -21.35
N PHE A 769 1.12 -8.24 -20.76
CA PHE A 769 1.05 -7.18 -19.75
C PHE A 769 0.80 -5.81 -20.39
N ARG A 770 1.38 -5.54 -21.57
CA ARG A 770 1.19 -4.29 -22.30
C ARG A 770 -0.27 -4.05 -22.70
N ASP A 771 -0.93 -5.10 -23.22
CA ASP A 771 -2.30 -5.00 -23.73
C ASP A 771 -3.38 -5.01 -22.62
N LYS A 772 -2.98 -5.26 -21.36
CA LYS A 772 -3.86 -5.31 -20.16
C LYS A 772 -3.75 -4.08 -19.23
N PHE A 773 -2.87 -3.13 -19.55
CA PHE A 773 -2.88 -1.81 -18.90
C PHE A 773 -4.03 -0.92 -19.40
N TYR A 774 -4.66 -1.31 -20.51
CA TYR A 774 -6.05 -1.02 -20.80
C TYR A 774 -6.87 -2.13 -20.15
N LEU A 775 -7.74 -1.80 -19.20
CA LEU A 775 -8.69 -2.75 -18.61
C LEU A 775 -9.55 -3.31 -19.75
N PRO A 776 -9.34 -4.57 -20.17
CA PRO A 776 -10.36 -5.57 -19.91
C PRO A 776 -9.84 -6.99 -19.69
N GLY A 777 -10.68 -7.81 -19.08
CA GLY A 777 -10.55 -9.27 -19.10
C GLY A 777 -10.58 -9.90 -17.72
N ARG A 778 -11.74 -9.84 -17.06
CA ARG A 778 -12.11 -10.78 -16.01
C ARG A 778 -12.30 -12.16 -16.65
N GLY A 779 -11.72 -13.19 -16.05
CA GLY A 779 -11.94 -14.58 -16.48
C GLY A 779 -13.30 -15.05 -15.97
N TRP A 780 -14.26 -15.35 -16.86
CA TRP A 780 -15.60 -15.79 -16.46
C TRP A 780 -15.81 -17.29 -16.61
N ASN A 781 -16.43 -17.87 -15.58
CA ASN A 781 -17.36 -18.98 -15.76
C ASN A 781 -18.76 -18.38 -15.81
N VAL A 782 -19.28 -18.11 -17.02
CA VAL A 782 -20.71 -17.82 -17.20
C VAL A 782 -21.46 -19.14 -16.98
N PRO A 783 -22.47 -19.21 -16.09
CA PRO A 783 -23.35 -20.36 -16.00
C PRO A 783 -24.06 -20.53 -17.36
N HIS A 784 -23.74 -21.59 -18.09
CA HIS A 784 -24.41 -21.92 -19.35
C HIS A 784 -25.80 -22.57 -19.11
N GLY A 785 -26.50 -22.10 -18.07
CA GLY A 785 -27.83 -22.54 -17.68
C GLY A 785 -28.90 -21.60 -18.23
N SER A 786 -29.57 -22.04 -19.30
CA SER A 786 -30.91 -21.62 -19.73
C SER A 786 -31.18 -20.11 -19.97
N TYR A 787 -30.25 -19.35 -20.54
CA TYR A 787 -30.61 -18.08 -21.19
C TYR A 787 -31.29 -18.36 -22.54
N LYS A 788 -32.49 -17.79 -22.79
CA LYS A 788 -33.11 -17.77 -24.15
C LYS A 788 -32.31 -16.93 -25.17
N GLN A 789 -31.26 -16.24 -24.73
CA GLN A 789 -30.40 -15.36 -25.54
C GLN A 789 -29.05 -16.05 -25.78
N THR A 790 -28.55 -16.01 -27.01
CA THR A 790 -27.23 -16.57 -27.35
C THR A 790 -26.15 -15.69 -26.75
N ILE A 791 -25.45 -16.19 -25.73
CA ILE A 791 -24.22 -15.58 -25.19
C ILE A 791 -23.05 -16.27 -25.88
N ALA A 792 -22.04 -15.51 -26.30
CA ALA A 792 -20.82 -16.05 -26.88
C ALA A 792 -19.60 -15.25 -26.40
N ASP A 793 -18.51 -15.97 -26.18
CA ASP A 793 -17.18 -15.39 -26.11
C ASP A 793 -16.69 -15.12 -27.53
N GLY A 794 -15.98 -14.03 -27.75
CA GLY A 794 -15.48 -13.67 -29.07
C GLY A 794 -14.45 -12.56 -29.02
N THR A 795 -13.96 -12.16 -30.18
CA THR A 795 -13.10 -10.99 -30.33
C THR A 795 -13.87 -9.84 -30.97
N TYR A 796 -13.56 -8.63 -30.53
CA TYR A 796 -14.09 -7.39 -31.08
C TYR A 796 -12.95 -6.41 -31.32
N ARG A 797 -13.02 -5.65 -32.41
CA ARG A 797 -12.02 -4.63 -32.75
C ARG A 797 -12.62 -3.23 -32.53
N PRO A 798 -12.29 -2.52 -31.45
CA PRO A 798 -12.93 -1.23 -31.12
C PRO A 798 -12.40 -0.03 -31.92
N LEU A 799 -11.19 -0.13 -32.47
CA LEU A 799 -10.49 0.97 -33.17
C LEU A 799 -10.28 0.55 -34.63
N ASP A 800 -10.83 1.30 -35.57
CA ASP A 800 -10.81 0.94 -36.99
C ASP A 800 -9.38 0.71 -37.51
N LYS A 801 -9.15 -0.47 -38.13
CA LYS A 801 -7.97 -0.93 -38.88
C LYS A 801 -6.56 -0.84 -38.23
N THR A 802 -6.37 -0.19 -37.08
CA THR A 802 -5.05 -0.06 -36.41
C THR A 802 -5.01 -0.57 -34.97
N GLY A 803 -6.16 -0.89 -34.34
CA GLY A 803 -6.23 -1.42 -32.98
C GLY A 803 -6.15 -2.94 -32.86
N SER A 804 -5.80 -3.41 -31.66
CA SER A 804 -5.78 -4.82 -31.26
C SER A 804 -7.19 -5.40 -31.11
N ASP A 805 -7.33 -6.70 -31.37
CA ASP A 805 -8.55 -7.44 -31.05
C ASP A 805 -8.69 -7.59 -29.53
N VAL A 806 -9.88 -7.29 -29.00
CA VAL A 806 -10.18 -7.36 -27.57
C VAL A 806 -11.13 -8.54 -27.30
N PRO A 807 -10.85 -9.41 -26.31
CA PRO A 807 -11.79 -10.45 -25.92
C PRO A 807 -13.04 -9.85 -25.28
N VAL A 808 -14.21 -10.27 -25.75
CA VAL A 808 -15.50 -9.76 -25.29
C VAL A 808 -16.48 -10.91 -25.06
N VAL A 809 -17.21 -10.85 -23.95
CA VAL A 809 -18.42 -11.66 -23.73
C VAL A 809 -19.60 -10.84 -24.24
N ALA A 810 -20.29 -11.34 -25.26
CA ALA A 810 -21.40 -10.65 -25.88
C ALA A 810 -22.69 -11.47 -25.83
N VAL A 811 -23.83 -10.79 -25.75
CA VAL A 811 -25.15 -11.38 -25.90
C VAL A 811 -25.77 -10.94 -27.22
N LYS A 812 -26.39 -11.89 -27.92
CA LYS A 812 -27.14 -11.63 -29.14
C LYS A 812 -28.56 -11.21 -28.79
N GLN A 813 -28.94 -10.00 -29.21
CA GLN A 813 -30.32 -9.53 -29.17
C GLN A 813 -30.79 -9.22 -30.59
N GLY A 814 -31.76 -10.01 -31.08
CA GLY A 814 -32.15 -9.98 -32.49
C GLY A 814 -31.01 -10.42 -33.41
N SER A 815 -30.62 -9.56 -34.35
CA SER A 815 -29.51 -9.80 -35.29
C SER A 815 -28.18 -9.19 -34.85
N LYS A 816 -28.12 -8.49 -33.71
CA LYS A 816 -26.96 -7.72 -33.26
C LYS A 816 -26.36 -8.28 -31.97
N TRP A 817 -25.06 -8.07 -31.80
CA TRP A 817 -24.29 -8.45 -30.61
C TRP A 817 -24.03 -7.22 -29.73
N TYR A 818 -24.11 -7.42 -28.42
CA TYR A 818 -23.92 -6.37 -27.41
C TYR A 818 -23.03 -6.89 -26.29
N ALA A 819 -22.13 -6.05 -25.79
CA ALA A 819 -21.28 -6.38 -24.66
C ALA A 819 -22.10 -6.57 -23.38
N ILE A 820 -21.67 -7.48 -22.50
CA ILE A 820 -22.30 -7.72 -21.19
C ILE A 820 -21.49 -7.06 -20.09
N ASP A 821 -22.15 -6.28 -19.24
CA ASP A 821 -21.55 -5.71 -18.04
C ASP A 821 -21.36 -6.85 -17.02
N PRO A 822 -20.13 -7.14 -16.60
CA PRO A 822 -19.85 -8.31 -15.76
C PRO A 822 -20.43 -8.23 -14.34
N GLN A 823 -20.63 -7.02 -13.82
CA GLN A 823 -21.16 -6.82 -12.48
C GLN A 823 -22.67 -7.01 -12.45
N THR A 824 -23.34 -6.51 -13.49
CA THR A 824 -24.81 -6.54 -13.55
C THR A 824 -25.37 -7.68 -14.39
N LEU A 825 -24.52 -8.34 -15.18
CA LEU A 825 -24.87 -9.33 -16.21
C LEU A 825 -25.89 -8.80 -17.23
N LYS A 826 -25.93 -7.47 -17.45
CA LYS A 826 -26.83 -6.80 -18.39
C LYS A 826 -26.07 -6.35 -19.63
N PRO A 827 -26.70 -6.39 -20.81
CA PRO A 827 -26.09 -5.85 -22.01
C PRO A 827 -25.98 -4.32 -21.93
N TYR A 828 -24.95 -3.74 -22.54
CA TYR A 828 -24.74 -2.29 -22.58
C TYR A 828 -24.12 -1.85 -23.91
N GLY A 829 -24.05 -0.52 -24.11
CA GLY A 829 -23.32 0.09 -25.21
C GLY A 829 -23.95 -0.09 -26.61
N PRO A 830 -23.27 0.38 -27.66
CA PRO A 830 -23.66 0.20 -29.06
C PRO A 830 -23.49 -1.24 -29.52
N ALA A 831 -24.07 -1.57 -30.68
CA ALA A 831 -23.90 -2.88 -31.29
C ALA A 831 -22.45 -3.12 -31.76
N LEU A 832 -21.94 -4.32 -31.49
CA LEU A 832 -20.61 -4.76 -31.89
C LEU A 832 -20.64 -5.28 -33.34
N ASN A 833 -20.47 -4.40 -34.32
CA ASN A 833 -20.68 -4.72 -35.74
C ASN A 833 -19.69 -5.76 -36.29
N ASP A 834 -18.47 -5.87 -35.71
CA ASP A 834 -17.41 -6.80 -36.12
C ASP A 834 -17.06 -7.86 -35.05
N PHE A 835 -18.03 -8.20 -34.18
CA PHE A 835 -17.84 -9.24 -33.18
C PHE A 835 -17.77 -10.63 -33.81
N THR A 836 -16.67 -11.35 -33.56
CA THR A 836 -16.45 -12.71 -34.07
C THR A 836 -16.51 -13.71 -32.90
N PRO A 837 -17.59 -14.53 -32.80
CA PRO A 837 -17.70 -15.52 -31.73
C PRO A 837 -16.69 -16.67 -31.91
N ILE A 838 -16.05 -17.08 -30.82
CA ILE A 838 -15.16 -18.23 -30.74
C ILE A 838 -16.00 -19.51 -30.81
N THR A 839 -15.60 -20.48 -31.64
CA THR A 839 -16.35 -21.74 -31.77
C THR A 839 -15.98 -22.74 -30.67
N VAL A 840 -16.93 -23.60 -30.25
CA VAL A 840 -16.82 -24.55 -29.12
C VAL A 840 -15.56 -25.44 -29.15
N LYS A 841 -14.99 -25.67 -30.34
CA LYS A 841 -13.75 -26.47 -30.51
C LYS A 841 -12.50 -25.74 -29.99
N GLU A 842 -12.42 -24.42 -30.17
CA GLU A 842 -11.28 -23.58 -29.75
C GLU A 842 -11.29 -23.29 -28.24
N LEU A 843 -12.48 -23.22 -27.62
CA LEU A 843 -12.66 -23.06 -26.17
C LEU A 843 -12.16 -24.25 -25.34
N ARG A 844 -12.16 -25.47 -25.89
CA ARG A 844 -11.60 -26.64 -25.21
C ARG A 844 -10.07 -26.57 -25.17
N ASP A 845 -9.44 -26.19 -26.27
CA ASP A 845 -7.98 -26.12 -26.36
C ASP A 845 -7.40 -24.99 -25.47
N LEU A 846 -8.11 -23.86 -25.34
CA LEU A 846 -7.76 -22.76 -24.42
C LEU A 846 -7.92 -23.10 -22.93
N ARG A 847 -8.88 -23.97 -22.57
CA ARG A 847 -9.10 -24.40 -21.16
C ARG A 847 -8.07 -25.43 -20.69
N TYR A 848 -7.55 -26.27 -21.58
CA TYR A 848 -6.52 -27.24 -21.22
C TYR A 848 -5.12 -26.61 -21.01
N ASP A 849 -4.83 -25.48 -21.66
CA ASP A 849 -3.52 -24.80 -21.52
C ASP A 849 -3.40 -23.95 -20.23
N THR A 850 -4.52 -23.63 -19.57
CA THR A 850 -4.54 -22.92 -18.27
C THR A 850 -4.62 -23.84 -17.05
N SER A 851 -4.93 -25.12 -17.26
CA SER A 851 -4.76 -26.18 -16.26
C SER A 851 -3.42 -26.88 -16.46
N THR A 852 -2.37 -26.37 -15.84
CA THR A 852 -1.13 -27.15 -15.69
C THR A 852 -1.48 -28.47 -15.01
N ALA A 853 -1.17 -29.56 -15.72
CA ALA A 853 -1.53 -30.94 -15.44
C ALA A 853 -1.49 -31.31 -13.95
N ILE A 854 -2.60 -31.84 -13.45
CA ILE A 854 -2.57 -32.70 -12.26
C ILE A 854 -1.75 -33.93 -12.69
N LYS A 855 -0.60 -34.13 -12.06
CA LYS A 855 0.10 -35.41 -12.12
C LYS A 855 -0.48 -36.30 -11.04
N ASP A 856 -1.14 -37.36 -11.47
CA ASP A 856 -1.52 -38.49 -10.66
C ASP A 856 -0.24 -39.16 -10.12
N SER A 857 -0.35 -39.79 -8.95
CA SER A 857 0.77 -40.29 -8.14
C SER A 857 1.65 -41.37 -8.79
N ASP A 858 1.39 -41.79 -10.02
CA ASP A 858 2.11 -42.87 -10.71
C ASP A 858 2.73 -42.49 -12.07
N GLY A 859 2.95 -41.20 -12.34
CA GLY A 859 3.97 -40.77 -13.32
C GLY A 859 3.82 -41.21 -14.78
N HIS A 860 2.64 -41.64 -15.24
CA HIS A 860 2.38 -41.97 -16.64
C HIS A 860 1.58 -40.89 -17.37
N VAL A 861 2.08 -40.45 -18.52
CA VAL A 861 1.37 -39.60 -19.49
C VAL A 861 0.59 -40.52 -20.42
N GLU A 862 -0.73 -40.63 -20.25
CA GLU A 862 -1.59 -41.23 -21.27
C GLU A 862 -1.84 -40.21 -22.39
N THR A 863 -1.44 -40.59 -23.61
CA THR A 863 -1.88 -39.92 -24.84
C THR A 863 -3.30 -40.39 -25.13
N ALA A 864 -4.26 -39.47 -25.13
CA ALA A 864 -5.66 -39.77 -25.40
C ALA A 864 -5.82 -40.39 -26.80
N GLY A 865 -6.38 -41.60 -26.84
CA GLY A 865 -6.74 -42.31 -28.06
C GLY A 865 -7.81 -41.57 -28.88
N GLU A 866 -7.69 -41.70 -30.20
CA GLU A 866 -8.64 -41.22 -31.19
C GLU A 866 -10.05 -41.76 -30.93
N PHE A 867 -11.00 -40.87 -30.63
CA PHE A 867 -12.42 -41.14 -30.78
C PHE A 867 -12.81 -40.97 -32.25
N LYS A 868 -13.04 -42.09 -32.96
CA LYS A 868 -13.67 -42.11 -34.28
C LYS A 868 -15.13 -41.70 -34.18
N GLU A 869 -15.54 -40.76 -35.03
CA GLU A 869 -16.94 -40.44 -35.31
C GLU A 869 -17.67 -41.67 -35.88
N ASN A 870 -18.67 -42.18 -35.16
CA ASN A 870 -19.68 -43.07 -35.74
C ASN A 870 -20.80 -42.20 -36.35
N GLY A 871 -20.65 -41.87 -37.63
CA GLY A 871 -21.75 -41.41 -38.47
C GLY A 871 -22.58 -42.59 -38.96
N SER A 872 -23.83 -42.71 -38.51
CA SER A 872 -24.84 -43.58 -39.12
C SER A 872 -26.25 -43.09 -38.76
N GLY A 873 -26.75 -42.12 -39.54
CA GLY A 873 -28.19 -41.93 -39.75
C GLY A 873 -28.57 -42.51 -41.12
N PRO A 874 -29.79 -43.05 -41.31
CA PRO A 874 -30.13 -43.86 -42.48
C PRO A 874 -30.35 -42.99 -43.73
N THR A 875 -29.89 -43.47 -44.88
CA THR A 875 -30.13 -42.85 -46.20
C THR A 875 -30.99 -43.78 -47.08
N PRO A 876 -32.08 -43.28 -47.70
CA PRO A 876 -32.73 -43.93 -48.84
C PRO A 876 -32.34 -43.26 -50.18
N PRO A 877 -32.62 -43.90 -51.33
CA PRO A 877 -31.60 -44.27 -52.31
C PRO A 877 -31.51 -43.31 -53.50
N GLN A 878 -30.37 -43.32 -54.20
CA GLN A 878 -30.34 -43.00 -55.62
C GLN A 878 -29.35 -43.87 -56.38
N GLN A 879 -29.88 -44.48 -57.44
CA GLN A 879 -29.22 -45.34 -58.41
C GLN A 879 -28.06 -44.61 -59.09
N SER A 880 -26.95 -45.32 -59.26
CA SER A 880 -26.06 -45.09 -60.40
C SER A 880 -25.56 -46.43 -60.93
N SER A 881 -25.57 -46.51 -62.25
CA SER A 881 -25.54 -47.71 -63.08
C SER A 881 -24.28 -48.55 -62.87
N ALA A 882 -24.49 -49.87 -62.78
CA ALA A 882 -23.45 -50.88 -62.89
C ALA A 882 -22.85 -50.92 -64.29
N LEU A 883 -21.54 -51.18 -64.39
CA LEU A 883 -20.98 -52.30 -65.16
C LEU A 883 -19.45 -52.30 -65.08
N GLN A 884 -18.88 -53.30 -64.41
CA GLN A 884 -17.69 -54.02 -64.90
C GLN A 884 -17.62 -55.43 -64.29
N ALA A 885 -18.16 -56.37 -65.08
CA ALA A 885 -17.63 -57.69 -65.43
C ALA A 885 -16.86 -58.53 -64.39
N THR A 886 -17.53 -59.61 -63.97
CA THR A 886 -17.07 -61.01 -63.96
C THR A 886 -15.72 -61.36 -63.30
N ARG A 887 -15.77 -61.98 -62.13
CA ARG A 887 -15.81 -63.45 -61.99
C ARG A 887 -16.27 -63.86 -60.60
#